data_AF-A0A2P7B6D8-F1
#
_entry.id   AF-A0A2P7B6D8-F1
#
_cell.length_a   1.000
_cell.length_b   1.000
_cell.length_c   1.000
_cell.angle_alpha   90.00
_cell.angle_beta   90.00
_cell.angle_gamma   90.00
#
_symmetry.space_group_name_H-M   'P 1'
#
loop_
_entity.id
_entity.type
_entity.pdbx_description
1 polymer ?
#
loop_
_entity_poly.entity_id
_entity_poly.type
_entity_poly.pdbx_seq_one_letter_code
_entity_poly.pdbx_strand_id
1 'polypeptide(L)'
;MAAKLFTTLVLLGAIAVLVTGVLGYFRARDALEKAVFDQLTAARQTKTRQVEDYFRTIDGELRLLATSKMVVDATREFRIVVDQLDQAGTSPELRQKVGDWYTENFIPGITRVLGKEPALAEYLPVGAAPYYLQYHYIVANPHPKDRRKLIDDPGDGSDYSRLHALYHPLMRAAAATVGFFDMMVADPKSGRLIYTVEKEVDFTTSLQVGPYRSSNAAAAVARCALTPDPSAVCLEDFAPYGPSRGAPIAFMAAPVIDRGVVIGVLVAQLSNEEIDDVVTGGRRWRQEGFGDTGEAYLVGPDYLVRSGPRAFYENRENYFAELKSVGAAEEEIAAIRRYGTPVLHQRIDTTATQAALAGVEGTGEVVGYRGVPTLASWGPLAIPGVKWGLVAKIDSAEALAPIDQLRQDLLVVGGLALLVVAATAAWLSRALLGPLRELTAGVKRFAAGDYGASVPVRTRDEIGQLCSAFNGMVEDLREKNVVIENKNRENEQLLLNVLPAPIANRLRGGEEGIADGFAEVTVAFADLVGFTELTSEMPPHEVVTLLNELFTRFDAAAHDLGIEKIKTVGDAYMAVCGLPEPVANHAERMVRMAIRMVHITREHGMEHNASMKLRVGINTGPVVAGVIGTSKYIYDLWGDTVNLASRMESGGIPDSIQVTRPVYDKLKGQFAFEPRGAIEVKGKGKVEAWLLRL
;
A
#
# COMPACT_ATOMS: atom_id res chain seq x y z
N MET A 1 -20.68 -10.58 -12.91
CA MET A 1 -19.82 -10.84 -11.73
C MET A 1 -18.42 -10.24 -11.87
N ALA A 2 -17.68 -10.47 -12.96
CA ALA A 2 -16.31 -9.94 -13.10
C ALA A 2 -16.18 -8.42 -13.07
N ALA A 3 -17.09 -7.71 -13.73
CA ALA A 3 -17.16 -6.25 -13.65
C ALA A 3 -17.41 -5.77 -12.21
N LYS A 4 -18.32 -6.43 -11.48
CA LYS A 4 -18.65 -6.08 -10.09
C LYS A 4 -17.45 -6.27 -9.15
N LEU A 5 -16.76 -7.43 -9.22
CA LEU A 5 -15.57 -7.69 -8.40
C LEU A 5 -14.44 -6.68 -8.70
N PHE A 6 -14.18 -6.43 -9.99
CA PHE A 6 -13.19 -5.44 -10.41
C PHE A 6 -13.52 -4.05 -9.86
N THR A 7 -14.75 -3.57 -10.03
CA THR A 7 -15.17 -2.26 -9.53
C THR A 7 -15.05 -2.15 -8.00
N THR A 8 -15.38 -3.22 -7.27
CA THR A 8 -15.28 -3.22 -5.81
C THR A 8 -13.83 -3.16 -5.34
N LEU A 9 -12.92 -3.94 -5.95
CA LEU A 9 -11.50 -3.93 -5.60
C LEU A 9 -10.84 -2.58 -5.93
N VAL A 10 -11.13 -2.01 -7.10
CA VAL A 10 -10.62 -0.69 -7.48
C VAL A 10 -11.15 0.39 -6.55
N LEU A 11 -12.44 0.36 -6.20
CA LEU A 11 -13.03 1.34 -5.28
C LEU A 11 -12.40 1.26 -3.90
N LEU A 12 -12.23 0.07 -3.34
CA LEU A 12 -11.59 -0.13 -2.03
C LEU A 12 -10.14 0.36 -2.02
N GLY A 13 -9.36 -0.01 -3.03
CA GLY A 13 -7.98 0.45 -3.15
C GLY A 13 -7.88 1.96 -3.38
N ALA A 14 -8.79 2.54 -4.17
CA ALA A 14 -8.83 3.98 -4.39
C ALA A 14 -9.17 4.77 -3.12
N ILE A 15 -10.13 4.29 -2.34
CA ILE A 15 -10.45 4.88 -1.02
C ILE A 15 -9.24 4.79 -0.10
N ALA A 16 -8.55 3.65 -0.04
CA ALA A 16 -7.36 3.49 0.79
C ALA A 16 -6.24 4.46 0.41
N VAL A 17 -5.93 4.60 -0.89
CA VAL A 17 -4.93 5.55 -1.40
C VAL A 17 -5.33 6.99 -1.12
N LEU A 18 -6.61 7.34 -1.34
CA LEU A 18 -7.12 8.69 -1.06
C LEU A 18 -7.00 9.03 0.42
N VAL A 19 -7.50 8.16 1.31
CA VAL A 19 -7.52 8.40 2.77
C VAL A 19 -6.09 8.52 3.30
N THR A 20 -5.19 7.61 2.90
CA THR A 20 -3.78 7.65 3.34
C THR A 20 -3.04 8.85 2.77
N GLY A 21 -3.25 9.21 1.50
CA GLY A 21 -2.64 10.39 0.88
C GLY A 21 -3.11 11.69 1.52
N VAL A 22 -4.41 11.85 1.76
CA VAL A 22 -4.99 13.04 2.39
C VAL A 22 -4.54 13.17 3.86
N LEU A 23 -4.61 12.09 4.65
CA LEU A 23 -4.14 12.11 6.04
C LEU A 23 -2.62 12.35 6.13
N GLY A 24 -1.85 11.74 5.23
CA GLY A 24 -0.42 11.94 5.13
C GLY A 24 -0.06 13.38 4.81
N TYR A 25 -0.76 13.99 3.85
CA TYR A 25 -0.59 15.39 3.48
C TYR A 25 -0.85 16.35 4.65
N PHE A 26 -2.00 16.22 5.33
CA PHE A 26 -2.32 17.12 6.45
C PHE A 26 -1.32 16.97 7.60
N ARG A 27 -0.96 15.74 7.99
CA ARG A 27 0.03 15.53 9.06
C ARG A 27 1.41 16.07 8.70
N ALA A 28 1.84 15.88 7.47
CA ALA A 28 3.13 16.37 7.00
C ALA A 28 3.16 17.89 6.90
N ARG A 29 2.07 18.50 6.41
CA ARG A 29 1.88 19.95 6.39
C ARG A 29 1.98 20.54 7.79
N ASP A 30 1.19 20.05 8.74
CA ASP A 30 1.17 20.57 10.11
C ASP A 30 2.55 20.43 10.79
N ALA A 31 3.24 19.30 10.55
CA ALA A 31 4.58 19.06 11.07
C ALA A 31 5.63 19.99 10.46
N LEU A 32 5.60 20.21 9.14
CA LEU A 32 6.52 21.10 8.43
C LEU A 32 6.28 22.57 8.81
N GLU A 33 5.02 22.99 8.87
CA GLU A 33 4.65 24.35 9.28
C GLU A 33 5.11 24.63 10.72
N LYS A 34 4.90 23.68 11.63
CA LYS A 34 5.43 23.76 13.00
C LYS A 34 6.95 23.82 13.02
N ALA A 35 7.64 23.00 12.21
CA ALA A 35 9.10 23.03 12.14
C ALA A 35 9.64 24.39 11.67
N VAL A 36 8.96 25.05 10.74
CA VAL A 36 9.32 26.42 10.30
C VAL A 36 9.11 27.41 11.45
N PHE A 37 8.00 27.35 12.17
CA PHE A 37 7.78 28.23 13.35
C PHE A 37 8.82 27.99 14.46
N ASP A 38 9.19 26.74 14.72
CA ASP A 38 10.22 26.38 15.70
C ASP A 38 11.59 26.93 15.25
N GLN A 39 11.93 26.83 13.96
CA GLN A 39 13.16 27.41 13.40
C GLN A 39 13.16 28.94 13.51
N LEU A 40 12.08 29.61 13.12
CA LEU A 40 11.94 31.07 13.24
C LEU A 40 12.06 31.53 14.69
N THR A 41 11.46 30.77 15.61
CA THR A 41 11.55 31.07 17.05
C THR A 41 12.97 30.88 17.58
N ALA A 42 13.66 29.83 17.17
CA ALA A 42 15.07 29.62 17.52
C ALA A 42 15.96 30.74 16.97
N ALA A 43 15.76 31.13 15.71
CA ALA A 43 16.47 32.25 15.08
C ALA A 43 16.18 33.57 15.81
N ARG A 44 14.90 33.88 16.08
CA ARG A 44 14.48 35.05 16.87
C ARG A 44 15.13 35.07 18.24
N GLN A 45 15.05 34.00 19.01
CA GLN A 45 15.63 33.93 20.36
C GLN A 45 17.16 34.06 20.36
N THR A 46 17.82 33.55 19.32
CA THR A 46 19.27 33.73 19.14
C THR A 46 19.58 35.20 18.87
N LYS A 47 18.81 35.86 18.00
CA LYS A 47 18.95 37.31 17.74
C LYS A 47 18.62 38.16 18.95
N THR A 48 17.56 37.83 19.69
CA THR A 48 17.22 38.47 20.97
C THR A 48 18.40 38.42 21.93
N ARG A 49 18.97 37.23 22.15
CA ARG A 49 20.16 37.09 23.01
C ARG A 49 21.35 37.90 22.51
N GLN A 50 21.67 37.83 21.21
CA GLN A 50 22.78 38.59 20.64
C GLN A 50 22.63 40.10 20.81
N VAL A 51 21.43 40.64 20.57
CA VAL A 51 21.13 42.07 20.75
C VAL A 51 21.21 42.45 22.23
N GLU A 52 20.57 41.69 23.13
CA GLU A 52 20.61 41.96 24.57
C GLU A 52 22.03 41.86 25.14
N ASP A 53 22.83 40.88 24.70
CA ASP A 53 24.21 40.70 25.12
C ASP A 53 25.11 41.83 24.59
N TYR A 54 24.87 42.32 23.38
CA TYR A 54 25.56 43.50 22.83
C TYR A 54 25.33 44.73 23.73
N PHE A 55 24.08 45.06 24.05
CA PHE A 55 23.76 46.19 24.92
C PHE A 55 24.29 46.00 26.34
N ARG A 56 24.25 44.78 26.89
CA ARG A 56 24.82 44.46 28.21
C ARG A 56 26.34 44.61 28.24
N THR A 57 27.02 44.24 27.15
CA THR A 57 28.48 44.38 27.02
C THR A 57 28.86 45.85 26.98
N ILE A 58 28.21 46.62 26.12
CA ILE A 58 28.43 48.07 26.00
C ILE A 58 28.13 48.81 27.32
N ASP A 59 27.05 48.43 28.03
CA ASP A 59 26.74 48.96 29.36
C ASP A 59 27.93 48.74 30.33
N GLY A 60 28.43 47.50 30.41
CA GLY A 60 29.56 47.14 31.27
C GLY A 60 30.85 47.88 30.90
N GLU A 61 31.17 47.97 29.62
CA GLU A 61 32.36 48.66 29.12
C GLU A 61 32.31 50.17 29.35
N LEU A 62 31.14 50.80 29.13
CA LEU A 62 30.95 52.23 29.40
C LEU A 62 31.12 52.54 30.88
N ARG A 63 30.55 51.71 31.77
CA ARG A 63 30.71 51.86 33.22
C ARG A 63 32.16 51.68 33.67
N LEU A 64 32.86 50.70 33.11
CA LEU A 64 34.27 50.46 33.40
C LEU A 64 35.12 51.67 32.97
N LEU A 65 34.85 52.23 31.79
CA LEU A 65 35.53 53.44 31.32
C LEU A 65 35.20 54.65 32.21
N ALA A 66 33.94 54.88 32.56
CA ALA A 66 33.50 56.01 33.39
C ALA A 66 34.11 56.00 34.80
N THR A 67 34.42 54.81 35.33
CA THR A 67 35.06 54.62 36.64
C THR A 67 36.59 54.54 36.55
N SER A 68 37.17 54.52 35.35
CA SER A 68 38.61 54.45 35.15
C SER A 68 39.30 55.73 35.63
N LYS A 69 40.48 55.58 36.24
CA LYS A 69 41.29 56.72 36.69
C LYS A 69 41.59 57.70 35.55
N MET A 70 41.81 57.18 34.34
CA MET A 70 42.04 57.99 33.14
C MET A 70 40.86 58.93 32.86
N VAL A 71 39.63 58.41 32.79
CA VAL A 71 38.44 59.24 32.52
C VAL A 71 38.16 60.20 33.68
N VAL A 72 38.33 59.76 34.92
CA VAL A 72 38.13 60.61 36.11
C VAL A 72 39.10 61.80 36.13
N ASP A 73 40.39 61.56 35.90
CA ASP A 73 41.42 62.61 35.90
C ASP A 73 41.23 63.53 34.69
N ALA A 74 41.02 62.97 33.49
CA ALA A 74 40.74 63.75 32.28
C ALA A 74 39.50 64.65 32.44
N THR A 75 38.41 64.12 32.99
CA THR A 75 37.18 64.88 33.25
C THR A 75 37.44 66.08 34.15
N ARG A 76 38.18 65.88 35.24
CA ARG A 76 38.50 66.95 36.19
C ARG A 76 39.35 68.05 35.54
N GLU A 77 40.39 67.64 34.83
CA GLU A 77 41.37 68.56 34.25
C GLU A 77 40.78 69.31 33.05
N PHE A 78 40.08 68.62 32.14
CA PHE A 78 39.41 69.27 31.00
C PHE A 78 38.37 70.29 31.44
N ARG A 79 37.59 69.99 32.49
CA ARG A 79 36.61 70.96 33.01
C ARG A 79 37.28 72.27 33.42
N ILE A 80 38.39 72.22 34.14
CA ILE A 80 39.11 73.41 34.61
C ILE A 80 39.61 74.25 33.43
N VAL A 81 40.26 73.62 32.45
CA VAL A 81 40.85 74.37 31.32
C VAL A 81 39.78 74.88 30.35
N VAL A 82 38.67 74.17 30.16
CA VAL A 82 37.55 74.65 29.35
C VAL A 82 36.89 75.86 30.01
N ASP A 83 36.70 75.85 31.33
CA ASP A 83 36.16 76.99 32.07
C ASP A 83 37.09 78.21 32.00
N GLN A 84 38.42 77.99 32.07
CA GLN A 84 39.42 79.06 31.91
C GLN A 84 39.37 79.68 30.50
N LEU A 85 39.29 78.85 29.45
CA LEU A 85 39.14 79.33 28.07
C LEU A 85 37.83 80.12 27.88
N ASP A 86 36.76 79.71 28.55
CA ASP A 86 35.47 80.39 28.45
C ASP A 86 35.50 81.77 29.12
N GLN A 87 36.22 81.88 30.24
CA GLN A 87 36.45 83.14 30.97
C GLN A 87 37.43 84.07 30.24
N ALA A 88 38.44 83.54 29.55
CA ALA A 88 39.42 84.32 28.82
C ALA A 88 38.81 85.09 27.62
N GLY A 89 37.64 84.66 27.15
CA GLY A 89 37.01 85.23 25.96
C GLY A 89 37.61 84.70 24.67
N THR A 90 37.07 85.13 23.53
CA THR A 90 37.53 84.72 22.20
C THR A 90 37.47 85.92 21.26
N SER A 91 38.43 86.02 20.33
CA SER A 91 38.50 87.15 19.42
C SER A 91 37.32 87.14 18.42
N PRO A 92 36.84 88.32 17.98
CA PRO A 92 35.82 88.40 16.93
C PRO A 92 36.23 87.69 15.64
N GLU A 93 37.52 87.72 15.31
CA GLU A 93 38.11 87.05 14.15
C GLU A 93 37.96 85.52 14.21
N LEU A 94 38.20 84.90 15.37
CA LEU A 94 37.99 83.47 15.56
C LEU A 94 36.51 83.10 15.44
N ARG A 95 35.62 83.91 16.02
CA ARG A 95 34.17 83.71 15.89
C ARG A 95 33.73 83.75 14.43
N GLN A 96 34.25 84.70 13.68
CA GLN A 96 33.97 84.82 12.25
C GLN A 96 34.46 83.59 11.48
N LYS A 97 35.72 83.16 11.67
CA LYS A 97 36.27 81.97 10.98
C LYS A 97 35.45 80.70 11.24
N VAL A 98 34.98 80.50 12.46
CA VAL A 98 34.10 79.38 12.81
C VAL A 98 32.73 79.54 12.14
N GLY A 99 32.14 80.73 12.16
CA GLY A 99 30.86 81.01 11.50
C GLY A 99 30.91 80.80 9.98
N ASP A 100 31.97 81.26 9.33
CA ASP A 100 32.22 81.05 7.90
C ASP A 100 32.36 79.54 7.62
N TRP A 101 33.12 78.83 8.44
CA TRP A 101 33.26 77.38 8.31
C TRP A 101 31.93 76.63 8.42
N TYR A 102 31.06 76.99 9.38
CA TYR A 102 29.72 76.42 9.50
C TYR A 102 28.89 76.67 8.23
N THR A 103 28.91 77.89 7.72
CA THR A 103 28.18 78.32 6.52
C THR A 103 28.60 77.53 5.29
N GLU A 104 29.90 77.27 5.14
CA GLU A 104 30.46 76.58 3.99
C GLU A 104 30.38 75.04 4.11
N ASN A 105 30.59 74.48 5.31
CA ASN A 105 30.87 73.05 5.48
C ASN A 105 29.76 72.27 6.20
N PHE A 106 28.94 72.93 7.01
CA PHE A 106 27.93 72.26 7.85
C PHE A 106 26.50 72.57 7.40
N ILE A 107 26.17 73.85 7.26
CA ILE A 107 24.82 74.32 6.88
C ILE A 107 24.33 73.72 5.55
N PRO A 108 25.13 73.58 4.48
CA PRO A 108 24.64 72.97 3.23
C PRO A 108 24.19 71.51 3.42
N GLY A 109 24.84 70.79 4.34
CA GLY A 109 24.45 69.44 4.73
C GLY A 109 23.11 69.41 5.46
N ILE A 110 22.90 70.35 6.39
CA ILE A 110 21.63 70.52 7.10
C ILE A 110 20.52 70.98 6.15
N THR A 111 20.77 71.92 5.24
CA THR A 111 19.81 72.39 4.24
C THR A 111 19.31 71.25 3.37
N ARG A 112 20.21 70.35 2.94
CA ARG A 112 19.85 69.14 2.18
C ARG A 112 18.90 68.22 2.96
N VAL A 113 19.09 68.14 4.27
CA VAL A 113 18.30 67.28 5.17
C VAL A 113 16.98 67.94 5.58
N LEU A 114 16.95 69.24 5.87
CA LEU A 114 15.71 69.91 6.25
C LEU A 114 14.85 70.25 5.03
N GLY A 115 15.43 70.33 3.83
CA GLY A 115 14.77 70.82 2.62
C GLY A 115 14.49 72.33 2.65
N LYS A 116 15.04 73.04 3.65
CA LYS A 116 14.97 74.49 3.80
C LYS A 116 16.27 74.98 4.44
N GLU A 117 16.64 76.22 4.14
CA GLU A 117 17.84 76.83 4.70
C GLU A 117 17.61 77.17 6.19
N PRO A 118 18.40 76.59 7.11
CA PRO A 118 18.30 76.91 8.54
C PRO A 118 18.95 78.25 8.87
N ALA A 119 18.52 78.88 9.95
CA ALA A 119 19.21 80.06 10.48
C ALA A 119 20.54 79.63 11.11
N LEU A 120 21.67 80.14 10.61
CA LEU A 120 23.03 79.84 11.12
C LEU A 120 23.14 80.00 12.64
N ALA A 121 22.53 81.06 13.18
CA ALA A 121 22.55 81.37 14.61
C ALA A 121 21.97 80.25 15.49
N GLU A 122 21.11 79.38 14.96
CA GLU A 122 20.53 78.23 15.68
C GLU A 122 21.52 77.07 15.86
N TYR A 123 22.65 77.07 15.14
CA TYR A 123 23.64 75.98 15.14
C TYR A 123 24.99 76.40 15.71
N LEU A 124 25.23 77.71 15.84
CA LEU A 124 26.48 78.22 16.39
C LEU A 124 26.58 77.92 17.89
N PRO A 125 27.80 77.63 18.39
CA PRO A 125 27.99 77.34 19.80
C PRO A 125 27.86 78.60 20.66
N VAL A 126 27.62 78.40 21.96
CA VAL A 126 27.47 79.45 22.97
C VAL A 126 28.64 79.42 23.94
N GLY A 127 29.29 80.58 24.14
CA GLY A 127 30.48 80.72 24.99
C GLY A 127 31.69 81.19 24.19
N ALA A 128 32.84 81.35 24.82
CA ALA A 128 34.11 81.65 24.18
C ALA A 128 34.96 80.40 23.93
N ALA A 129 34.99 79.47 24.89
CA ALA A 129 35.74 78.21 24.76
C ALA A 129 35.36 77.43 23.50
N PRO A 130 34.07 77.33 23.11
CA PRO A 130 33.72 76.52 21.96
C PRO A 130 34.22 77.07 20.64
N TYR A 131 34.19 78.39 20.44
CA TYR A 131 34.75 79.00 19.25
C TYR A 131 36.26 78.80 19.16
N TYR A 132 36.97 78.96 20.28
CA TYR A 132 38.42 78.75 20.33
C TYR A 132 38.77 77.29 19.98
N LEU A 133 38.14 76.33 20.65
CA LEU A 133 38.45 74.91 20.49
C LEU A 133 37.95 74.35 19.15
N GLN A 134 36.76 74.71 18.68
CA GLN A 134 36.32 74.30 17.34
C GLN A 134 37.20 74.89 16.23
N TYR A 135 37.73 76.11 16.39
CA TYR A 135 38.69 76.62 15.43
C TYR A 135 39.92 75.71 15.31
N HIS A 136 40.58 75.39 16.43
CA HIS A 136 41.81 74.61 16.42
C HIS A 136 41.61 73.12 16.06
N TYR A 137 40.47 72.51 16.46
CA TYR A 137 40.23 71.07 16.29
C TYR A 137 39.31 70.71 15.12
N ILE A 138 38.57 71.67 14.54
CA ILE A 138 37.65 71.43 13.43
C ILE A 138 38.02 72.26 12.21
N VAL A 139 38.15 73.58 12.36
CA VAL A 139 38.35 74.51 11.24
C VAL A 139 39.77 74.46 10.70
N ALA A 140 40.77 74.53 11.57
CA ALA A 140 42.19 74.48 11.25
C ALA A 140 42.77 73.06 11.28
N ASN A 141 41.91 72.04 11.40
CA ASN A 141 42.35 70.65 11.45
C ASN A 141 42.89 70.22 10.07
N PRO A 142 44.13 69.70 9.99
CA PRO A 142 44.71 69.27 8.71
C PRO A 142 44.08 67.99 8.16
N HIS A 143 43.30 67.27 8.97
CA HIS A 143 42.66 66.03 8.58
C HIS A 143 41.24 66.26 8.02
N PRO A 144 40.81 65.42 7.06
CA PRO A 144 39.44 65.45 6.56
C PRO A 144 38.42 65.10 7.66
N LYS A 145 37.13 65.37 7.41
CA LYS A 145 36.04 65.22 8.40
C LYS A 145 36.10 63.90 9.18
N ASP A 146 36.24 62.78 8.47
CA ASP A 146 36.23 61.40 8.98
C ASP A 146 37.49 61.01 9.77
N ARG A 147 38.53 61.85 9.73
CA ARG A 147 39.82 61.60 10.39
C ARG A 147 40.25 62.75 11.29
N ARG A 148 39.36 63.69 11.63
CA ARG A 148 39.67 64.80 12.55
C ARG A 148 40.17 64.33 13.90
N LYS A 149 39.66 63.19 14.38
CA LYS A 149 40.14 62.47 15.57
C LYS A 149 41.61 62.07 15.54
N LEU A 150 42.36 62.27 14.45
CA LEU A 150 43.79 61.96 14.42
C LEU A 150 44.67 63.10 14.95
N ILE A 151 44.09 64.30 15.16
CA ILE A 151 44.82 65.41 15.75
C ILE A 151 45.03 65.18 17.25
N ASP A 152 46.27 65.06 17.70
CA ASP A 152 46.59 64.94 19.13
C ASP A 152 46.89 66.32 19.76
N ASP A 153 47.53 67.22 19.01
CA ASP A 153 47.83 68.61 19.39
C ASP A 153 47.76 69.53 18.16
N PRO A 154 46.91 70.58 18.14
CA PRO A 154 46.85 71.56 17.05
C PRO A 154 47.96 72.61 17.07
N GLY A 155 48.83 72.63 18.09
CA GLY A 155 49.94 73.58 18.21
C GLY A 155 49.51 75.00 18.63
N ASP A 156 48.38 75.13 19.33
CA ASP A 156 47.86 76.42 19.83
C ASP A 156 48.52 76.87 21.15
N GLY A 157 49.29 76.00 21.80
CA GLY A 157 49.97 76.25 23.06
C GLY A 157 49.02 76.33 24.28
N SER A 158 47.75 75.95 24.12
CA SER A 158 46.78 76.02 25.22
C SER A 158 46.97 74.86 26.21
N ASP A 159 46.60 75.07 27.47
CA ASP A 159 46.55 73.99 28.45
C ASP A 159 45.57 72.89 28.05
N TYR A 160 44.50 73.24 27.31
CA TYR A 160 43.60 72.24 26.72
C TYR A 160 44.35 71.31 25.77
N SER A 161 45.14 71.83 24.85
CA SER A 161 45.89 71.02 23.89
C SER A 161 46.98 70.19 24.53
N ARG A 162 47.62 70.69 25.60
CA ARG A 162 48.56 69.90 26.40
C ARG A 162 47.87 68.68 27.05
N LEU A 163 46.67 68.86 27.60
CA LEU A 163 45.88 67.76 28.16
C LEU A 163 45.33 66.84 27.07
N HIS A 164 44.93 67.40 25.94
CA HIS A 164 44.47 66.66 24.78
C HIS A 164 45.55 65.71 24.26
N ALA A 165 46.77 66.19 24.08
CA ALA A 165 47.91 65.37 23.66
C ALA A 165 48.20 64.21 24.63
N LEU A 166 47.88 64.38 25.93
CA LEU A 166 48.04 63.35 26.95
C LEU A 166 46.92 62.30 26.91
N TYR A 167 45.65 62.72 26.91
CA TYR A 167 44.50 61.82 27.08
C TYR A 167 43.89 61.33 25.77
N HIS A 168 43.92 62.12 24.70
CA HIS A 168 43.23 61.81 23.46
C HIS A 168 43.67 60.50 22.81
N PRO A 169 44.98 60.16 22.72
CA PRO A 169 45.39 58.87 22.15
C PRO A 169 44.80 57.68 22.90
N LEU A 170 44.71 57.76 24.23
CA LEU A 170 44.17 56.71 25.10
C LEU A 170 42.65 56.61 24.96
N MET A 171 41.96 57.74 25.00
CA MET A 171 40.51 57.83 24.86
C MET A 171 40.05 57.39 23.46
N ARG A 172 40.77 57.79 22.39
CA ARG A 172 40.55 57.34 21.02
C ARG A 172 40.72 55.83 20.88
N ALA A 173 41.77 55.26 21.50
CA ALA A 173 41.99 53.82 21.51
C ALA A 173 40.88 53.08 22.27
N ALA A 174 40.43 53.61 23.41
CA ALA A 174 39.32 53.04 24.19
C ALA A 174 38.01 53.03 23.40
N ALA A 175 37.64 54.16 22.78
CA ALA A 175 36.44 54.27 21.96
C ALA A 175 36.46 53.28 20.77
N ALA A 176 37.60 53.17 20.08
CA ALA A 176 37.77 52.25 18.97
C ALA A 176 37.75 50.77 19.40
N THR A 177 38.27 50.45 20.59
CA THR A 177 38.28 49.08 21.12
C THR A 177 36.89 48.60 21.48
N VAL A 178 36.07 49.49 22.05
CA VAL A 178 34.68 49.19 22.44
C VAL A 178 33.72 49.25 21.24
N GLY A 179 34.08 49.96 20.17
CA GLY A 179 33.22 50.11 18.99
C GLY A 179 32.22 51.27 19.11
N PHE A 180 32.53 52.29 19.94
CA PHE A 180 31.77 53.53 19.94
C PHE A 180 32.05 54.35 18.68
N PHE A 181 31.00 54.94 18.10
CA PHE A 181 31.19 55.89 17.00
C PHE A 181 31.90 57.15 17.50
N ASP A 182 31.42 57.71 18.61
CA ASP A 182 32.08 58.79 19.33
C ASP A 182 31.97 58.56 20.84
N MET A 183 32.99 59.02 21.57
CA MET A 183 33.04 59.02 23.02
C MET A 183 33.28 60.43 23.51
N MET A 184 32.39 60.91 24.37
CA MET A 184 32.33 62.29 24.80
C MET A 184 32.29 62.38 26.32
N VAL A 185 32.74 63.50 26.87
CA VAL A 185 32.62 63.80 28.30
C VAL A 185 31.89 65.11 28.45
N ALA A 186 30.82 65.09 29.24
CA ALA A 186 30.02 66.26 29.57
C ALA A 186 30.28 66.73 31.00
N ASP A 187 30.34 68.05 31.21
CA ASP A 187 30.25 68.66 32.53
C ASP A 187 28.81 68.50 33.06
N PRO A 188 28.60 67.98 34.29
CA PRO A 188 27.28 67.61 34.76
C PRO A 188 26.42 68.83 35.14
N LYS A 189 27.05 70.00 35.38
CA LYS A 189 26.33 71.22 35.78
C LYS A 189 25.82 72.00 34.58
N SER A 190 26.68 72.23 33.59
CA SER A 190 26.40 73.03 32.39
C SER A 190 25.93 72.20 31.18
N GLY A 191 26.07 70.87 31.26
CA GLY A 191 25.87 69.96 30.12
C GLY A 191 26.83 70.20 28.97
N ARG A 192 27.94 70.91 29.18
CA ARG A 192 28.95 71.22 28.15
C ARG A 192 29.78 69.98 27.84
N LEU A 193 29.91 69.63 26.56
CA LEU A 193 30.81 68.58 26.11
C LEU A 193 32.27 69.02 26.19
N ILE A 194 32.91 68.84 27.34
CA ILE A 194 34.30 69.26 27.58
C ILE A 194 35.32 68.46 26.76
N TYR A 195 34.92 67.31 26.22
CA TYR A 195 35.75 66.46 25.34
C TYR A 195 34.86 65.62 24.40
N THR A 196 35.32 65.38 23.17
CA THR A 196 34.76 64.38 22.22
C THR A 196 35.92 63.72 21.46
N VAL A 197 35.76 62.50 20.92
CA VAL A 197 36.80 61.84 20.12
C VAL A 197 36.73 62.31 18.67
N GLU A 198 35.55 62.30 18.05
CA GLU A 198 35.39 62.53 16.60
C GLU A 198 35.54 63.99 16.16
N LYS A 199 35.38 64.95 17.09
CA LYS A 199 35.41 66.40 16.80
C LYS A 199 34.35 66.80 15.76
N GLU A 200 33.10 66.39 16.00
CA GLU A 200 31.94 66.96 15.31
C GLU A 200 31.56 68.33 15.88
N VAL A 201 30.54 68.98 15.30
CA VAL A 201 30.11 70.36 15.62
C VAL A 201 29.50 70.53 17.02
N ASP A 202 29.23 69.43 17.71
CA ASP A 202 28.86 69.35 19.12
C ASP A 202 30.04 69.48 20.07
N PHE A 203 31.27 69.23 19.61
CA PHE A 203 32.49 69.39 20.39
C PHE A 203 32.46 70.74 21.12
N THR A 204 32.60 70.72 22.46
CA THR A 204 32.61 71.90 23.36
C THR A 204 31.29 72.65 23.51
N THR A 205 30.24 72.20 22.84
CA THR A 205 28.91 72.83 22.91
C THR A 205 28.15 72.42 24.18
N SER A 206 27.31 73.31 24.72
CA SER A 206 26.40 72.99 25.82
C SER A 206 25.14 72.26 25.33
N LEU A 207 24.88 71.08 25.91
CA LEU A 207 23.66 70.32 25.74
C LEU A 207 22.50 70.81 26.62
N GLN A 208 22.67 71.86 27.42
CA GLN A 208 21.57 72.47 28.18
C GLN A 208 21.07 73.77 27.54
N VAL A 209 21.98 74.64 27.09
CA VAL A 209 21.64 75.98 26.56
C VAL A 209 22.01 76.19 25.10
N GLY A 210 22.68 75.22 24.46
CA GLY A 210 23.15 75.32 23.08
C GLY A 210 22.17 74.83 22.01
N PRO A 211 22.66 74.70 20.75
CA PRO A 211 21.89 74.23 19.59
C PRO A 211 21.30 72.83 19.78
N TYR A 212 21.97 71.96 20.55
CA TYR A 212 21.60 70.55 20.68
C TYR A 212 20.86 70.22 21.99
N ARG A 213 20.27 71.22 22.66
CA ARG A 213 19.61 71.06 23.96
C ARG A 213 18.38 70.15 23.98
N SER A 214 17.76 69.95 22.83
CA SER A 214 16.59 69.07 22.66
C SER A 214 16.95 67.69 22.10
N SER A 215 18.25 67.36 22.04
CA SER A 215 18.70 66.06 21.55
C SER A 215 18.52 64.97 22.61
N ASN A 216 18.47 63.72 22.17
CA ASN A 216 18.55 62.58 23.07
C ASN A 216 19.91 62.49 23.79
N ALA A 217 21.02 62.95 23.19
CA ALA A 217 22.29 63.10 23.91
C ALA A 217 22.16 64.02 25.14
N ALA A 218 21.43 65.15 25.01
CA ALA A 218 21.15 66.05 26.12
C ALA A 218 20.31 65.37 27.22
N ALA A 219 19.31 64.57 26.83
CA ALA A 219 18.50 63.79 27.76
C ALA A 219 19.33 62.74 28.52
N ALA A 220 20.21 62.00 27.83
CA ALA A 220 21.13 61.03 28.43
C ALA A 220 22.03 61.70 29.48
N VAL A 221 22.65 62.83 29.13
CA VAL A 221 23.52 63.60 30.03
C VAL A 221 22.73 64.11 31.24
N ALA A 222 21.56 64.71 31.02
CA ALA A 222 20.76 65.27 32.11
C ALA A 222 20.32 64.20 33.13
N ARG A 223 19.91 63.01 32.67
CA ARG A 223 19.53 61.90 33.56
C ARG A 223 20.73 61.36 34.35
N CYS A 224 21.85 61.13 33.69
CA CYS A 224 23.03 60.56 34.35
C CYS A 224 23.76 61.57 35.26
N ALA A 225 23.73 62.85 34.94
CA ALA A 225 24.30 63.90 35.79
C ALA A 225 23.66 63.96 37.20
N LEU A 226 22.40 63.55 37.31
CA LEU A 226 21.62 63.54 38.55
C LEU A 226 21.68 62.19 39.29
N THR A 227 22.43 61.22 38.78
CA THR A 227 22.44 59.85 39.29
C THR A 227 23.83 59.50 39.85
N PRO A 228 24.09 59.71 41.15
CA PRO A 228 25.39 59.42 41.78
C PRO A 228 25.56 57.93 42.09
N ASP A 229 25.37 57.07 41.10
CA ASP A 229 25.52 55.62 41.19
C ASP A 229 26.50 55.12 40.12
N PRO A 230 27.65 54.52 40.48
CA PRO A 230 28.62 53.97 39.53
C PRO A 230 28.06 52.82 38.67
N SER A 231 26.91 52.26 39.05
CA SER A 231 26.21 51.24 38.28
C SER A 231 25.17 51.79 37.31
N ALA A 232 24.88 53.09 37.38
CA ALA A 232 23.87 53.71 36.53
C ALA A 232 24.35 53.88 35.10
N VAL A 233 23.45 53.58 34.17
CA VAL A 233 23.59 53.82 32.74
C VAL A 233 22.30 54.41 32.22
N CYS A 234 22.41 55.46 31.42
CA CYS A 234 21.27 56.16 30.83
C CYS A 234 21.27 55.93 29.32
N LEU A 235 20.55 54.90 28.88
CA LEU A 235 20.31 54.62 27.46
C LEU A 235 19.13 55.47 26.95
N GLU A 236 19.33 56.18 25.86
CA GLU A 236 18.29 56.87 25.10
C GLU A 236 18.12 56.21 23.74
N ASP A 237 16.86 56.02 23.33
CA ASP A 237 16.50 55.50 22.02
C ASP A 237 16.98 56.44 20.89
N PHE A 238 16.94 55.93 19.67
CA PHE A 238 17.25 56.68 18.47
C PHE A 238 16.42 57.96 18.39
N ALA A 239 17.08 59.08 18.08
CA ALA A 239 16.45 60.32 17.66
C ALA A 239 17.32 61.02 16.61
N PRO A 240 16.76 61.93 15.78
CA PRO A 240 17.55 62.73 14.85
C PRO A 240 18.62 63.54 15.60
N TYR A 241 19.89 63.36 15.22
CA TYR A 241 21.02 64.04 15.86
C TYR A 241 21.66 65.06 14.92
N GLY A 242 21.55 66.34 15.29
CA GLY A 242 21.99 67.48 14.46
C GLY A 242 23.44 67.40 13.96
N PRO A 243 24.44 67.12 14.82
CA PRO A 243 25.84 66.97 14.42
C PRO A 243 26.07 65.92 13.32
N SER A 244 25.35 64.80 13.41
CA SER A 244 25.33 63.76 12.37
C SER A 244 24.34 64.06 11.23
N ARG A 245 24.03 65.34 10.99
CA ARG A 245 23.10 65.85 9.97
C ARG A 245 21.70 65.24 10.06
N GLY A 246 21.19 65.10 11.28
CA GLY A 246 19.85 64.57 11.54
C GLY A 246 19.72 63.06 11.38
N ALA A 247 20.82 62.34 11.17
CA ALA A 247 20.81 60.88 11.21
C ALA A 247 20.20 60.39 12.55
N PRO A 248 19.38 59.33 12.54
CA PRO A 248 18.91 58.67 13.75
C PRO A 248 20.09 58.11 14.53
N ILE A 249 20.29 58.54 15.78
CA ILE A 249 21.41 58.06 16.61
C ILE A 249 20.88 57.74 18.00
N ALA A 250 21.33 56.66 18.62
CA ALA A 250 21.09 56.33 20.02
C ALA A 250 22.32 56.68 20.88
N PHE A 251 22.09 57.06 22.14
CA PHE A 251 23.15 57.43 23.07
C PHE A 251 23.05 56.63 24.35
N MET A 252 24.20 56.28 24.90
CA MET A 252 24.33 55.70 26.23
C MET A 252 25.26 56.55 27.07
N ALA A 253 24.89 56.83 28.32
CA ALA A 253 25.70 57.65 29.22
C ALA A 253 25.94 56.95 30.56
N ALA A 254 27.06 57.26 31.21
CA ALA A 254 27.41 56.80 32.55
C ALA A 254 28.01 57.95 33.38
N PRO A 255 27.67 58.08 34.67
CA PRO A 255 28.21 59.13 35.53
C PRO A 255 29.69 58.88 35.85
N VAL A 256 30.52 59.90 35.68
CA VAL A 256 31.91 59.90 36.14
C VAL A 256 31.91 60.42 37.58
N ILE A 257 32.21 59.53 38.53
CA ILE A 257 32.09 59.81 39.96
C ILE A 257 33.48 59.89 40.59
N ASP A 258 33.73 60.95 41.35
CA ASP A 258 34.90 61.10 42.20
C ASP A 258 34.47 61.39 43.63
N ARG A 259 34.93 60.56 44.58
CA ARG A 259 34.61 60.66 46.02
C ARG A 259 33.10 60.80 46.30
N GLY A 260 32.28 60.05 45.56
CA GLY A 260 30.81 60.02 45.71
C GLY A 260 30.07 61.18 45.04
N VAL A 261 30.76 62.07 44.32
CA VAL A 261 30.16 63.19 43.60
C VAL A 261 30.29 62.97 42.09
N VAL A 262 29.21 63.18 41.35
CA VAL A 262 29.25 63.19 39.88
C VAL A 262 30.04 64.43 39.42
N ILE A 263 31.21 64.21 38.83
CA ILE A 263 32.08 65.26 38.31
C ILE A 263 32.02 65.43 36.79
N GLY A 264 31.44 64.44 36.10
CA GLY A 264 31.26 64.38 34.66
C GLY A 264 30.23 63.33 34.26
N VAL A 265 29.88 63.30 32.99
CA VAL A 265 29.10 62.22 32.38
C VAL A 265 29.86 61.75 31.14
N LEU A 266 30.23 60.48 31.11
CA LEU A 266 30.78 59.83 29.92
C LEU A 266 29.62 59.46 29.01
N VAL A 267 29.66 59.85 27.75
CA VAL A 267 28.60 59.63 26.77
C VAL A 267 29.19 58.88 25.59
N ALA A 268 28.56 57.78 25.21
CA ALA A 268 28.87 57.01 24.02
C ALA A 268 27.76 57.21 22.97
N GLN A 269 28.18 57.61 21.77
CA GLN A 269 27.36 57.52 20.58
C GLN A 269 27.40 56.08 20.06
N LEU A 270 26.27 55.40 20.07
CA LEU A 270 26.19 54.01 19.62
C LEU A 270 26.33 53.93 18.09
N SER A 271 27.04 52.91 17.60
CA SER A 271 27.16 52.66 16.17
C SER A 271 25.90 52.00 15.62
N ASN A 272 25.22 52.68 14.70
CA ASN A 272 24.08 52.12 13.99
C ASN A 272 24.47 50.89 13.18
N GLU A 273 25.69 50.88 12.62
CA GLU A 273 26.19 49.78 11.81
C GLU A 273 26.40 48.52 12.65
N GLU A 274 26.95 48.65 13.87
CA GLU A 274 27.12 47.52 14.79
C GLU A 274 25.77 46.94 15.24
N ILE A 275 24.80 47.81 15.57
CA ILE A 275 23.44 47.36 15.92
C ILE A 275 22.80 46.60 14.75
N ASP A 276 22.89 47.15 13.53
CA ASP A 276 22.35 46.50 12.34
C ASP A 276 23.07 45.20 12.02
N ASP A 277 24.38 45.13 12.19
CA ASP A 277 25.16 43.93 11.92
C ASP A 277 24.84 42.82 12.95
N VAL A 278 24.61 43.14 14.21
CA VAL A 278 24.14 42.16 15.22
C VAL A 278 22.78 41.58 14.82
N VAL A 279 21.83 42.43 14.41
CA VAL A 279 20.48 42.00 14.03
C VAL A 279 20.48 41.20 12.73
N THR A 280 21.22 41.66 11.72
CA THR A 280 21.26 41.05 10.38
C THR A 280 22.27 39.91 10.25
N GLY A 281 23.09 39.67 11.29
CA GLY A 281 24.22 38.72 11.24
C GLY A 281 25.28 39.15 10.23
N GLY A 282 25.59 40.45 10.18
CA GLY A 282 26.46 41.06 9.17
C GLY A 282 25.95 40.82 7.76
N ARG A 283 24.63 40.88 7.57
CA ARG A 283 23.93 40.73 6.28
C ARG A 283 24.13 39.35 5.63
N ARG A 284 24.34 38.31 6.43
CA ARG A 284 24.52 36.91 5.99
C ARG A 284 23.30 36.04 6.29
N TRP A 285 22.11 36.54 5.95
CA TRP A 285 20.81 35.92 6.30
C TRP A 285 20.72 34.41 6.06
N ARG A 286 21.19 33.91 4.90
CA ARG A 286 21.20 32.46 4.62
C ARG A 286 22.01 31.65 5.64
N GLN A 287 23.17 32.14 6.06
CA GLN A 287 24.04 31.48 7.03
C GLN A 287 23.48 31.55 8.45
N GLU A 288 22.70 32.60 8.73
CA GLU A 288 21.95 32.79 9.96
C GLU A 288 20.64 31.99 10.01
N GLY A 289 20.35 31.17 8.98
CA GLY A 289 19.18 30.29 8.94
C GLY A 289 17.88 30.97 8.51
N PHE A 290 17.96 32.13 7.85
CA PHE A 290 16.79 32.86 7.35
C PHE A 290 16.43 32.54 5.89
N GLY A 291 17.18 31.67 5.21
CA GLY A 291 16.87 31.30 3.82
C GLY A 291 16.96 32.48 2.85
N ASP A 292 16.16 32.45 1.79
CA ASP A 292 16.21 33.37 0.65
C ASP A 292 15.42 34.66 0.86
N THR A 293 14.35 34.62 1.66
CA THR A 293 13.44 35.75 1.90
C THR A 293 13.35 36.14 3.37
N GLY A 294 13.83 35.29 4.28
CA GLY A 294 13.72 35.55 5.70
C GLY A 294 14.66 36.64 6.18
N GLU A 295 14.29 37.23 7.30
CA GLU A 295 15.01 38.31 7.97
C GLU A 295 14.59 38.45 9.44
N ALA A 296 15.38 39.20 10.20
CA ALA A 296 14.99 39.74 11.49
C ALA A 296 15.17 41.26 11.48
N TYR A 297 14.29 41.96 12.20
CA TYR A 297 14.37 43.42 12.36
C TYR A 297 13.87 43.86 13.74
N LEU A 298 14.33 45.04 14.16
CA LEU A 298 13.96 45.70 15.40
C LEU A 298 12.92 46.78 15.14
N VAL A 299 11.98 46.92 16.07
CA VAL A 299 10.95 47.97 16.02
C VAL A 299 10.81 48.65 17.37
N GLY A 300 10.65 49.97 17.35
CA GLY A 300 10.37 50.78 18.54
C GLY A 300 8.87 50.96 18.80
N PRO A 301 8.49 51.63 19.91
CA PRO A 301 7.08 51.82 20.29
C PRO A 301 6.32 52.77 19.37
N ASP A 302 7.03 53.50 18.51
CA ASP A 302 6.53 54.34 17.42
C ASP A 302 6.24 53.56 16.12
N TYR A 303 6.42 52.24 16.14
CA TYR A 303 6.35 51.35 14.98
C TYR A 303 7.39 51.65 13.90
N LEU A 304 8.40 52.47 14.19
CA LEU A 304 9.50 52.73 13.28
C LEU A 304 10.62 51.73 13.55
N VAL A 305 11.30 51.33 12.48
CA VAL A 305 12.37 50.33 12.62
C VAL A 305 13.59 50.91 13.34
N ARG A 306 14.27 50.06 14.12
CA ARG A 306 15.56 50.34 14.77
C ARG A 306 16.73 49.61 14.11
N SER A 307 16.43 48.81 13.10
CA SER A 307 17.41 48.22 12.18
C SER A 307 16.85 48.10 10.77
N GLY A 308 17.72 48.14 9.77
CA GLY A 308 17.30 48.08 8.38
C GLY A 308 16.82 46.69 7.95
N PRO A 309 15.66 46.58 7.27
CA PRO A 309 15.24 45.32 6.70
C PRO A 309 16.17 44.87 5.56
N ARG A 310 16.20 43.57 5.33
CA ARG A 310 17.01 42.89 4.31
C ARG A 310 16.85 43.49 2.92
N ALA A 311 15.61 43.78 2.50
CA ALA A 311 15.32 44.32 1.18
C ALA A 311 16.04 45.66 0.91
N PHE A 312 16.21 46.50 1.94
CA PHE A 312 16.94 47.77 1.82
C PHE A 312 18.42 47.56 1.46
N TYR A 313 19.02 46.47 1.93
CA TYR A 313 20.43 46.14 1.73
C TYR A 313 20.69 45.35 0.44
N GLU A 314 19.81 44.41 0.08
CA GLU A 314 20.00 43.57 -1.10
C GLU A 314 19.67 44.30 -2.41
N ASN A 315 18.57 45.05 -2.45
CA ASN A 315 18.16 45.78 -3.64
C ASN A 315 17.33 47.03 -3.29
N ARG A 316 18.01 48.17 -3.18
CA ARG A 316 17.38 49.46 -2.84
C ARG A 316 16.27 49.87 -3.81
N GLU A 317 16.44 49.64 -5.11
CA GLU A 317 15.43 50.03 -6.09
C GLU A 317 14.14 49.23 -5.91
N ASN A 318 14.27 47.91 -5.76
CA ASN A 318 13.13 47.03 -5.49
C ASN A 318 12.48 47.35 -4.15
N TYR A 319 13.27 47.59 -3.09
CA TYR A 319 12.75 47.99 -1.79
C TYR A 319 11.84 49.23 -1.85
N PHE A 320 12.26 50.29 -2.55
CA PHE A 320 11.41 51.48 -2.70
C PHE A 320 10.18 51.23 -3.58
N ALA A 321 10.29 50.37 -4.60
CA ALA A 321 9.15 49.98 -5.43
C ALA A 321 8.11 49.18 -4.63
N GLU A 322 8.57 48.25 -3.79
CA GLU A 322 7.75 47.46 -2.88
C GLU A 322 7.03 48.37 -1.87
N LEU A 323 7.75 49.27 -1.18
CA LEU A 323 7.14 50.25 -0.27
C LEU A 323 6.05 51.09 -0.95
N LYS A 324 6.31 51.55 -2.17
CA LYS A 324 5.30 52.31 -2.93
C LYS A 324 4.09 51.46 -3.29
N SER A 325 4.30 50.18 -3.64
CA SER A 325 3.22 49.26 -4.01
C SER A 325 2.26 48.95 -2.85
N VAL A 326 2.75 49.00 -1.61
CA VAL A 326 1.94 48.80 -0.40
C VAL A 326 1.35 50.09 0.17
N GLY A 327 1.53 51.22 -0.52
CA GLY A 327 0.97 52.51 -0.12
C GLY A 327 1.74 53.22 0.99
N ALA A 328 3.04 52.97 1.14
CA ALA A 328 3.89 53.78 2.00
C ALA A 328 3.81 55.26 1.58
N ALA A 329 3.82 56.17 2.55
CA ALA A 329 3.71 57.60 2.27
C ALA A 329 4.91 58.09 1.44
N GLU A 330 4.70 59.01 0.51
CA GLU A 330 5.81 59.59 -0.28
C GLU A 330 6.79 60.32 0.64
N GLU A 331 6.34 60.89 1.76
CA GLU A 331 7.19 61.47 2.80
C GLU A 331 8.09 60.42 3.48
N GLU A 332 7.59 59.20 3.69
CA GLU A 332 8.34 58.08 4.27
C GLU A 332 9.50 57.70 3.35
N ILE A 333 9.19 57.42 2.07
CA ILE A 333 10.16 57.06 1.05
C ILE A 333 11.19 58.19 0.86
N ALA A 334 10.72 59.45 0.83
CA ALA A 334 11.59 60.61 0.71
C ALA A 334 12.51 60.76 1.93
N ALA A 335 12.03 60.50 3.14
CA ALA A 335 12.84 60.53 4.36
C ALA A 335 13.93 59.44 4.31
N ILE A 336 13.59 58.20 3.98
CA ILE A 336 14.55 57.09 3.87
C ILE A 336 15.64 57.41 2.85
N ARG A 337 15.28 57.98 1.69
CA ARG A 337 16.26 58.41 0.66
C ARG A 337 17.15 59.54 1.14
N ARG A 338 16.57 60.51 1.84
CA ARG A 338 17.24 61.72 2.33
C ARG A 338 18.26 61.40 3.43
N TYR A 339 17.88 60.57 4.40
CA TYR A 339 18.75 60.17 5.51
C TYR A 339 19.63 58.96 5.17
N GLY A 340 19.31 58.23 4.11
CA GLY A 340 20.07 57.07 3.65
C GLY A 340 19.93 55.84 4.54
N THR A 341 18.91 55.80 5.40
CA THR A 341 18.62 54.71 6.31
C THR A 341 17.11 54.58 6.54
N PRO A 342 16.57 53.35 6.70
CA PRO A 342 15.19 53.11 7.10
C PRO A 342 14.96 53.30 8.60
N VAL A 343 16.02 53.31 9.43
CA VAL A 343 15.91 53.50 10.89
C VAL A 343 15.19 54.82 11.19
N LEU A 344 14.19 54.81 12.09
CA LEU A 344 13.27 55.92 12.37
C LEU A 344 12.51 56.51 11.17
N HIS A 345 12.57 55.89 10.00
CA HIS A 345 11.95 56.44 8.79
C HIS A 345 11.01 55.47 8.13
N GLN A 346 11.19 54.15 8.26
CA GLN A 346 10.24 53.16 7.79
C GLN A 346 9.29 52.74 8.91
N ARG A 347 7.99 52.81 8.64
CA ARG A 347 6.96 52.30 9.56
C ARG A 347 6.65 50.83 9.26
N ILE A 348 6.70 49.99 10.28
CA ILE A 348 6.27 48.58 10.21
C ILE A 348 5.23 48.34 11.31
N ASP A 349 3.97 48.49 10.94
CA ASP A 349 2.81 48.31 11.81
C ASP A 349 2.05 47.04 11.40
N THR A 350 2.51 45.91 11.91
CA THR A 350 1.99 44.56 11.66
C THR A 350 1.45 43.96 12.96
N THR A 351 0.64 42.90 12.85
CA THR A 351 0.18 42.15 14.04
C THR A 351 1.35 41.63 14.88
N ALA A 352 2.43 41.17 14.24
CA ALA A 352 3.64 40.70 14.92
C ALA A 352 4.34 41.82 15.71
N THR A 353 4.53 43.01 15.10
CA THR A 353 5.18 44.15 15.77
C THR A 353 4.34 44.69 16.92
N GLN A 354 3.01 44.79 16.75
CA GLN A 354 2.08 45.19 17.82
C GLN A 354 2.17 44.24 19.02
N ALA A 355 2.16 42.92 18.77
CA ALA A 355 2.26 41.91 19.82
C ALA A 355 3.62 41.95 20.53
N ALA A 356 4.73 42.05 19.78
CA ALA A 356 6.07 42.15 20.35
C ALA A 356 6.19 43.36 21.28
N LEU A 357 5.71 44.53 20.84
CA LEU A 357 5.71 45.76 21.62
C LEU A 357 4.69 45.72 22.77
N ALA A 358 3.67 44.88 22.72
CA ALA A 358 2.79 44.63 23.86
C ALA A 358 3.44 43.71 24.91
N GLY A 359 4.65 43.19 24.67
CA GLY A 359 5.33 42.25 25.55
C GLY A 359 4.87 40.80 25.37
N VAL A 360 4.19 40.50 24.25
CA VAL A 360 3.69 39.15 23.93
C VAL A 360 4.67 38.47 22.99
N GLU A 361 5.10 37.27 23.35
CA GLU A 361 5.83 36.38 22.44
C GLU A 361 4.86 35.46 21.70
N GLY A 362 5.14 35.18 20.43
CA GLY A 362 4.30 34.29 19.64
C GLY A 362 4.81 34.03 18.24
N THR A 363 4.06 33.18 17.54
CA THR A 363 4.28 32.84 16.14
C THR A 363 2.96 32.84 15.39
N GLY A 364 3.01 33.09 14.09
CA GLY A 364 1.83 33.01 13.24
C GLY A 364 2.07 33.54 11.84
N GLU A 365 1.07 33.34 10.99
CA GLU A 365 1.03 33.97 9.68
C GLU A 365 0.62 35.43 9.82
N VAL A 366 1.42 36.33 9.25
CA VAL A 366 1.18 37.77 9.25
C VAL A 366 1.46 38.32 7.86
N VAL A 367 0.74 39.37 7.48
CA VAL A 367 1.10 40.16 6.31
C VAL A 367 2.30 41.04 6.69
N GLY A 368 3.44 40.82 6.04
CA GLY A 368 4.65 41.58 6.31
C GLY A 368 4.55 43.02 5.80
N TYR A 369 5.55 43.85 6.10
CA TYR A 369 5.60 45.26 5.65
C TYR A 369 5.63 45.43 4.12
N ARG A 370 5.96 44.37 3.37
CA ARG A 370 5.90 44.33 1.90
C ARG A 370 4.53 43.93 1.35
N GLY A 371 3.52 43.76 2.21
CA GLY A 371 2.18 43.32 1.79
C GLY A 371 2.11 41.83 1.39
N VAL A 372 3.22 41.10 1.58
CA VAL A 372 3.34 39.67 1.26
C VAL A 372 3.02 38.84 2.52
N PRO A 373 2.25 37.73 2.40
CA PRO A 373 2.07 36.78 3.50
C PRO A 373 3.40 36.18 3.95
N THR A 374 3.61 36.17 5.26
CA THR A 374 4.84 35.70 5.90
C THR A 374 4.52 34.85 7.12
N LEU A 375 5.35 33.85 7.39
CA LEU A 375 5.39 33.22 8.71
C LEU A 375 6.35 34.01 9.58
N ALA A 376 5.91 34.39 10.78
CA ALA A 376 6.70 35.21 11.70
C ALA A 376 6.76 34.62 13.11
N SER A 377 7.84 34.92 13.80
CA SER A 377 8.04 34.77 15.25
C SER A 377 8.38 36.15 15.81
N TRP A 378 7.76 36.53 16.92
CA TRP A 378 7.93 37.85 17.52
C TRP A 378 8.07 37.78 19.04
N GLY A 379 8.68 38.81 19.62
CA GLY A 379 8.79 38.98 21.07
C GLY A 379 9.47 40.28 21.48
N PRO A 380 9.32 40.70 22.76
CA PRO A 380 9.99 41.89 23.27
C PRO A 380 11.49 41.65 23.47
N LEU A 381 12.24 42.75 23.58
CA LEU A 381 13.63 42.76 24.04
C LEU A 381 13.72 43.29 25.46
N ALA A 382 14.56 42.66 26.28
CA ALA A 382 14.85 43.05 27.66
C ALA A 382 16.08 43.98 27.73
N ILE A 383 15.98 45.17 27.14
CA ILE A 383 17.03 46.20 27.19
C ILE A 383 16.58 47.33 28.13
N PRO A 384 17.25 47.57 29.27
CA PRO A 384 16.87 48.65 30.18
C PRO A 384 16.85 50.02 29.50
N GLY A 385 15.79 50.79 29.74
CA GLY A 385 15.65 52.16 29.24
C GLY A 385 14.96 52.31 27.88
N VAL A 386 14.84 51.24 27.08
CA VAL A 386 14.14 51.26 25.79
C VAL A 386 13.11 50.14 25.69
N LYS A 387 12.08 50.33 24.87
CA LYS A 387 11.01 49.34 24.67
C LYS A 387 10.99 48.90 23.22
N TRP A 388 11.75 47.87 22.89
CA TRP A 388 11.85 47.37 21.52
C TRP A 388 11.23 45.97 21.37
N GLY A 389 10.74 45.69 20.17
CA GLY A 389 10.33 44.36 19.73
C GLY A 389 11.28 43.84 18.66
N LEU A 390 11.44 42.52 18.63
CA LEU A 390 12.17 41.82 17.58
C LEU A 390 11.21 40.88 16.84
N VAL A 391 11.20 41.00 15.51
CA VAL A 391 10.41 40.13 14.64
C VAL A 391 11.36 39.40 13.70
N ALA A 392 11.26 38.08 13.68
CA ALA A 392 11.88 37.20 12.69
C ALA A 392 10.78 36.70 11.76
N LYS A 393 10.98 36.78 10.45
CA LYS A 393 9.98 36.32 9.47
C LYS A 393 10.62 35.66 8.26
N ILE A 394 9.80 34.95 7.49
CA ILE A 394 10.11 34.38 6.17
C ILE A 394 8.85 34.45 5.30
N ASP A 395 8.99 34.63 3.99
CA ASP A 395 7.83 34.66 3.10
C ASP A 395 7.14 33.29 3.08
N SER A 396 5.80 33.27 3.17
CA SER A 396 5.03 32.02 3.19
C SER A 396 5.29 31.17 1.94
N ALA A 397 5.55 31.79 0.79
CA ALA A 397 5.86 31.09 -0.45
C ALA A 397 7.16 30.27 -0.37
N GLU A 398 8.20 30.78 0.30
CA GLU A 398 9.45 30.02 0.50
C GLU A 398 9.24 28.94 1.56
N ALA A 399 8.67 29.30 2.72
CA ALA A 399 8.47 28.39 3.83
C ALA A 399 7.58 27.18 3.48
N LEU A 400 6.57 27.40 2.64
CA LEU A 400 5.60 26.36 2.25
C LEU A 400 5.96 25.68 0.92
N ALA A 401 7.01 26.11 0.21
CA ALA A 401 7.45 25.45 -1.04
C ALA A 401 7.72 23.95 -0.86
N PRO A 402 8.34 23.47 0.24
CA PRO A 402 8.48 22.03 0.49
C PRO A 402 7.13 21.29 0.63
N ILE A 403 6.10 21.95 1.15
CA ILE A 403 4.75 21.38 1.29
C ILE A 403 4.07 21.28 -0.08
N ASP A 404 4.24 22.30 -0.93
CA ASP A 404 3.72 22.27 -2.30
C ASP A 404 4.39 21.17 -3.13
N GLN A 405 5.70 20.95 -2.96
CA GLN A 405 6.42 19.84 -3.60
C GLN A 405 5.91 18.48 -3.10
N LEU A 406 5.74 18.33 -1.78
CA LEU A 406 5.19 17.11 -1.19
C LEU A 406 3.78 16.80 -1.73
N ARG A 407 2.94 17.82 -1.94
CA ARG A 407 1.62 17.65 -2.56
C ARG A 407 1.76 17.04 -3.96
N GLN A 408 2.67 17.55 -4.78
CA GLN A 408 2.90 17.05 -6.14
C GLN A 408 3.39 15.59 -6.10
N ASP A 409 4.36 15.29 -5.24
CA ASP A 409 4.91 13.94 -5.09
C ASP A 409 3.84 12.94 -4.63
N LEU A 410 2.99 13.31 -3.68
CA LEU A 410 1.86 12.49 -3.22
C LEU A 410 0.83 12.25 -4.32
N LEU A 411 0.56 13.23 -5.19
CA LEU A 411 -0.33 13.05 -6.34
C LEU A 411 0.25 12.07 -7.36
N VAL A 412 1.55 12.16 -7.65
CA VAL A 412 2.24 11.25 -8.57
C VAL A 412 2.25 9.82 -8.00
N VAL A 413 2.68 9.64 -6.75
CA VAL A 413 2.72 8.34 -6.08
C VAL A 413 1.31 7.76 -5.94
N GLY A 414 0.32 8.57 -5.55
CA GLY A 414 -1.08 8.16 -5.48
C GLY A 414 -1.63 7.71 -6.83
N GLY A 415 -1.32 8.44 -7.91
CA GLY A 415 -1.68 8.05 -9.28
C GLY A 415 -1.08 6.72 -9.71
N LEU A 416 0.22 6.50 -9.44
CA LEU A 416 0.89 5.23 -9.70
C LEU A 416 0.30 4.08 -8.87
N ALA A 417 -0.01 4.31 -7.59
CA ALA A 417 -0.63 3.33 -6.72
C ALA A 417 -2.03 2.92 -7.25
N LEU A 418 -2.83 3.89 -7.72
CA LEU A 418 -4.13 3.61 -8.34
C LEU A 418 -4.00 2.76 -9.62
N LEU A 419 -2.99 3.01 -10.45
CA LEU A 419 -2.71 2.18 -11.63
C LEU A 419 -2.35 0.74 -11.23
N VAL A 420 -1.54 0.56 -10.19
CA VAL A 420 -1.20 -0.77 -9.66
C VAL A 420 -2.43 -1.47 -9.08
N VAL A 421 -3.28 -0.75 -8.33
CA VAL A 421 -4.56 -1.28 -7.82
C VAL A 421 -5.45 -1.70 -8.98
N ALA A 422 -5.56 -0.91 -10.04
CA ALA A 422 -6.35 -1.25 -11.21
C ALA A 422 -5.78 -2.48 -11.94
N ALA A 423 -4.47 -2.55 -12.14
CA ALA A 423 -3.81 -3.68 -12.80
C ALA A 423 -3.98 -4.98 -12.00
N THR A 424 -3.76 -4.92 -10.68
CA THR A 424 -3.92 -6.07 -9.78
C THR A 424 -5.38 -6.50 -9.64
N ALA A 425 -6.33 -5.56 -9.54
CA ALA A 425 -7.76 -5.86 -9.56
C ALA A 425 -8.21 -6.51 -10.88
N ALA A 426 -7.69 -6.04 -12.02
CA ALA A 426 -7.97 -6.63 -13.33
C ALA A 426 -7.40 -8.05 -13.43
N TRP A 427 -6.17 -8.25 -12.97
CA TRP A 427 -5.51 -9.56 -12.93
C TRP A 427 -6.29 -10.53 -12.03
N LEU A 428 -6.61 -10.14 -10.79
CA LEU A 428 -7.32 -10.98 -9.83
C LEU A 428 -8.75 -11.30 -10.29
N SER A 429 -9.46 -10.31 -10.85
CA SER A 429 -10.79 -10.52 -11.44
C SER A 429 -10.76 -11.54 -12.58
N ARG A 430 -9.73 -11.50 -13.44
CA ARG A 430 -9.55 -12.51 -14.50
C ARG A 430 -9.16 -13.87 -13.95
N ALA A 431 -8.23 -13.92 -13.01
CA ALA A 431 -7.72 -15.16 -12.42
C ALA A 431 -8.81 -15.96 -11.69
N LEU A 432 -9.68 -15.28 -10.93
CA LEU A 432 -10.75 -15.95 -10.16
C LEU A 432 -11.99 -16.27 -11.00
N LEU A 433 -12.46 -15.34 -11.84
CA LEU A 433 -13.73 -15.54 -12.56
C LEU A 433 -13.60 -16.34 -13.86
N GLY A 434 -12.41 -16.46 -14.43
CA GLY A 434 -12.17 -17.27 -15.63
C GLY A 434 -12.57 -18.74 -15.41
N PRO A 435 -11.93 -19.46 -14.47
CA PRO A 435 -12.25 -20.86 -14.19
C PRO A 435 -13.70 -21.07 -13.75
N LEU A 436 -14.28 -20.16 -12.95
CA LEU A 436 -15.69 -20.23 -12.54
C LEU A 436 -16.67 -20.12 -13.71
N ARG A 437 -16.36 -19.32 -14.73
CA ARG A 437 -17.17 -19.25 -15.96
C ARG A 437 -17.09 -20.54 -16.77
N GLU A 438 -15.89 -21.11 -16.91
CA GLU A 438 -15.69 -22.39 -17.60
C GLU A 438 -16.44 -23.52 -16.89
N LEU A 439 -16.36 -23.58 -15.56
CA LEU A 439 -17.11 -24.53 -14.75
C LEU A 439 -18.62 -24.35 -14.90
N THR A 440 -19.13 -23.11 -14.83
CA THR A 440 -20.56 -22.84 -15.00
C THR A 440 -21.06 -23.27 -16.39
N ALA A 441 -20.23 -23.09 -17.43
CA ALA A 441 -20.54 -23.55 -18.77
C ALA A 441 -20.52 -25.08 -18.89
N GLY A 442 -19.57 -25.76 -18.26
CA GLY A 442 -19.50 -27.23 -18.20
C GLY A 442 -20.71 -27.85 -17.51
N VAL A 443 -21.10 -27.31 -16.36
CA VAL A 443 -22.31 -27.75 -15.63
C VAL A 443 -23.56 -27.59 -16.48
N LYS A 444 -23.73 -26.47 -17.19
CA LYS A 444 -24.88 -26.25 -18.09
C LYS A 444 -24.92 -27.24 -19.26
N ARG A 445 -23.77 -27.60 -19.83
CA ARG A 445 -23.67 -28.59 -20.91
C ARG A 445 -24.06 -29.99 -20.41
N PHE A 446 -23.52 -30.38 -19.26
CA PHE A 446 -23.85 -31.66 -18.64
C PHE A 446 -25.35 -31.77 -18.31
N ALA A 447 -25.96 -30.72 -17.75
CA ALA A 447 -27.40 -30.67 -17.49
C ALA A 447 -28.26 -30.77 -18.76
N ALA A 448 -27.71 -30.43 -19.93
CA ALA A 448 -28.37 -30.53 -21.23
C ALA A 448 -28.21 -31.92 -21.90
N GLY A 449 -27.62 -32.90 -21.22
CA GLY A 449 -27.46 -34.27 -21.71
C GLY A 449 -26.11 -34.57 -22.38
N ASP A 450 -25.16 -33.63 -22.35
CA ASP A 450 -23.78 -33.86 -22.80
C ASP A 450 -22.97 -34.55 -21.69
N TYR A 451 -23.10 -35.87 -21.59
CA TYR A 451 -22.36 -36.70 -20.64
C TYR A 451 -20.86 -36.86 -20.97
N GLY A 452 -20.36 -36.20 -22.02
CA GLY A 452 -18.94 -36.07 -22.35
C GLY A 452 -18.34 -34.71 -21.95
N ALA A 453 -19.11 -33.84 -21.31
CA ALA A 453 -18.64 -32.51 -20.93
C ALA A 453 -17.60 -32.56 -19.80
N SER A 454 -16.36 -32.12 -20.08
CA SER A 454 -15.29 -31.94 -19.09
C SER A 454 -14.88 -30.46 -18.97
N VAL A 455 -14.50 -30.03 -17.78
CA VAL A 455 -13.97 -28.67 -17.50
C VAL A 455 -12.47 -28.76 -17.22
N PRO A 456 -11.63 -27.89 -17.81
CA PRO A 456 -10.19 -27.91 -17.55
C PRO A 456 -9.86 -27.49 -16.11
N VAL A 457 -9.08 -28.32 -15.40
CA VAL A 457 -8.58 -28.00 -14.06
C VAL A 457 -7.30 -27.17 -14.19
N ARG A 458 -7.42 -25.83 -14.11
CA ARG A 458 -6.29 -24.89 -14.30
C ARG A 458 -5.60 -24.47 -13.01
N THR A 459 -6.30 -24.51 -11.89
CA THR A 459 -5.81 -24.06 -10.58
C THR A 459 -5.71 -25.24 -9.62
N ARG A 460 -4.90 -25.09 -8.56
CA ARG A 460 -4.73 -26.09 -7.48
C ARG A 460 -5.45 -25.69 -6.18
N ASP A 461 -6.27 -24.66 -6.27
CA ASP A 461 -7.07 -24.12 -5.17
C ASP A 461 -8.46 -24.80 -5.12
N GLU A 462 -9.36 -24.25 -4.31
CA GLU A 462 -10.74 -24.72 -4.15
C GLU A 462 -11.51 -24.71 -5.48
N ILE A 463 -11.20 -23.78 -6.39
CA ILE A 463 -11.83 -23.73 -7.71
C ILE A 463 -11.36 -24.91 -8.57
N GLY A 464 -10.08 -25.25 -8.50
CA GLY A 464 -9.51 -26.43 -9.14
C GLY A 464 -10.11 -27.73 -8.61
N GLN A 465 -10.23 -27.85 -7.28
CA GLN A 465 -10.88 -28.99 -6.63
C GLN A 465 -12.34 -29.14 -7.08
N LEU A 466 -13.09 -28.04 -7.20
CA LEU A 466 -14.46 -28.06 -7.67
C LEU A 466 -14.57 -28.52 -9.13
N CYS A 467 -13.64 -28.09 -10.00
CA CYS A 467 -13.57 -28.56 -11.38
C CYS A 467 -13.26 -30.06 -11.45
N SER A 468 -12.33 -30.54 -10.61
CA SER A 468 -11.98 -31.96 -10.53
C SER A 468 -13.14 -32.82 -10.02
N ALA A 469 -13.83 -32.36 -8.98
CA ALA A 469 -14.99 -33.06 -8.42
C ALA A 469 -16.14 -33.14 -9.44
N PHE A 470 -16.38 -32.05 -10.20
CA PHE A 470 -17.34 -32.07 -11.30
C PHE A 470 -16.97 -33.12 -12.35
N ASN A 471 -15.72 -33.16 -12.81
CA ASN A 471 -15.28 -34.15 -13.81
C ASN A 471 -15.41 -35.60 -13.29
N GLY A 472 -15.07 -35.86 -12.01
CA GLY A 472 -15.22 -37.18 -11.41
C GLY A 472 -16.67 -37.67 -11.38
N MET A 473 -17.62 -36.78 -11.04
CA MET A 473 -19.06 -37.09 -11.07
C MET A 473 -19.55 -37.46 -12.47
N VAL A 474 -19.04 -36.79 -13.52
CA VAL A 474 -19.39 -37.09 -14.92
C VAL A 474 -18.96 -38.52 -15.30
N GLU A 475 -17.78 -38.95 -14.87
CA GLU A 475 -17.24 -40.28 -15.19
C GLU A 475 -17.98 -41.43 -14.47
N ASP A 476 -18.24 -41.31 -13.16
CA ASP A 476 -18.96 -42.34 -12.38
C ASP A 476 -20.35 -42.67 -12.94
N LEU A 477 -21.06 -41.65 -13.45
CA LEU A 477 -22.37 -41.81 -14.05
C LEU A 477 -22.32 -42.51 -15.41
N ARG A 478 -21.21 -42.35 -16.14
CA ARG A 478 -20.99 -43.03 -17.42
C ARG A 478 -20.76 -44.53 -17.21
N GLU A 479 -19.94 -44.92 -16.23
CA GLU A 479 -19.65 -46.34 -15.95
C GLU A 479 -20.89 -47.13 -15.53
N LYS A 480 -21.77 -46.54 -14.71
CA LYS A 480 -22.99 -47.22 -14.24
C LYS A 480 -23.95 -47.61 -15.36
N ASN A 481 -24.02 -46.85 -16.44
CA ASN A 481 -24.91 -47.15 -17.57
C ASN A 481 -24.44 -48.39 -18.37
N VAL A 482 -23.14 -48.67 -18.42
CA VAL A 482 -22.58 -49.82 -19.16
C VAL A 482 -22.83 -51.15 -18.43
N VAL A 483 -22.82 -51.15 -17.10
CA VAL A 483 -23.01 -52.37 -16.28
C VAL A 483 -24.42 -52.95 -16.41
N ILE A 484 -25.43 -52.11 -16.65
CA ILE A 484 -26.84 -52.54 -16.74
C ILE A 484 -27.10 -53.37 -18.00
N GLU A 485 -26.45 -53.09 -19.13
CA GLU A 485 -26.66 -53.83 -20.38
C GLU A 485 -26.13 -55.26 -20.34
N ASN A 486 -25.02 -55.53 -19.62
CA ASN A 486 -24.39 -56.84 -19.60
C ASN A 486 -25.21 -57.90 -18.84
N LYS A 487 -25.96 -57.52 -17.80
CA LYS A 487 -26.74 -58.47 -16.99
C LYS A 487 -27.93 -59.12 -17.72
N ASN A 488 -28.43 -58.50 -18.79
CA ASN A 488 -29.60 -59.02 -19.50
C ASN A 488 -29.28 -60.22 -20.42
N ARG A 489 -28.02 -60.38 -20.88
CA ARG A 489 -27.62 -61.47 -21.78
C ARG A 489 -27.50 -62.84 -21.09
N GLU A 490 -27.14 -62.86 -19.81
CA GLU A 490 -26.83 -64.10 -19.08
C GLU A 490 -28.08 -64.95 -18.77
N ASN A 491 -29.25 -64.32 -18.64
CA ASN A 491 -30.50 -65.00 -18.32
C ASN A 491 -31.08 -65.85 -19.48
N GLU A 492 -30.75 -65.56 -20.74
CA GLU A 492 -31.36 -66.24 -21.90
C GLU A 492 -30.81 -67.65 -22.14
N GLN A 493 -29.56 -67.93 -21.77
CA GLN A 493 -28.89 -69.19 -22.10
C GLN A 493 -29.29 -70.38 -21.21
N LEU A 494 -29.76 -70.14 -19.97
CA LEU A 494 -30.06 -71.22 -19.02
C LEU A 494 -31.41 -71.91 -19.27
N LEU A 495 -32.36 -71.26 -19.94
CA LEU A 495 -33.73 -71.76 -20.14
C LEU A 495 -33.83 -72.85 -21.23
N LEU A 496 -32.93 -72.82 -22.23
CA LEU A 496 -32.94 -73.72 -23.39
C LEU A 496 -32.31 -75.10 -23.11
N ASN A 497 -31.64 -75.28 -21.98
CA ASN A 497 -30.99 -76.55 -21.62
C ASN A 497 -31.93 -77.58 -20.96
N VAL A 498 -33.17 -77.19 -20.65
CA VAL A 498 -34.13 -78.03 -19.89
C VAL A 498 -35.39 -78.35 -20.68
N LEU A 499 -35.73 -77.53 -21.69
CA LEU A 499 -36.95 -77.65 -22.47
C LEU A 499 -36.63 -77.44 -23.96
N PRO A 500 -37.28 -78.19 -24.87
CA PRO A 500 -37.21 -77.90 -26.30
C PRO A 500 -37.60 -76.45 -26.59
N ALA A 501 -36.89 -75.79 -27.52
CA ALA A 501 -37.06 -74.35 -27.80
C ALA A 501 -38.53 -73.91 -28.06
N PRO A 502 -39.37 -74.68 -28.78
CA PRO A 502 -40.79 -74.34 -28.94
C PRO A 502 -41.57 -74.31 -27.61
N ILE A 503 -41.23 -75.19 -26.67
CA ILE A 503 -41.89 -75.32 -25.36
C ILE A 503 -41.39 -74.25 -24.39
N ALA A 504 -40.09 -73.92 -24.43
CA ALA A 504 -39.50 -72.85 -23.61
C ALA A 504 -40.08 -71.47 -23.93
N ASN A 505 -40.38 -71.19 -25.20
CA ASN A 505 -41.01 -69.94 -25.62
C ASN A 505 -42.48 -69.84 -25.19
N ARG A 506 -43.23 -70.96 -25.22
CA ARG A 506 -44.62 -71.02 -24.73
C ARG A 506 -44.71 -70.75 -23.23
N LEU A 507 -43.81 -71.34 -22.43
CA LEU A 507 -43.69 -71.04 -21.00
C LEU A 507 -43.33 -69.58 -20.71
N ARG A 508 -42.43 -68.97 -21.50
CA ARG A 508 -42.09 -67.53 -21.39
C ARG A 508 -43.27 -66.62 -21.75
N GLY A 509 -44.12 -67.07 -22.67
CA GLY A 509 -45.38 -66.42 -23.04
C GLY A 509 -46.47 -66.53 -21.97
N GLY A 510 -46.21 -67.21 -20.84
CA GLY A 510 -47.14 -67.37 -19.73
C GLY A 510 -48.15 -68.50 -19.91
N GLU A 511 -47.92 -69.44 -20.84
CA GLU A 511 -48.81 -70.58 -21.05
C GLU A 511 -48.66 -71.62 -19.92
N GLU A 512 -49.75 -71.89 -19.20
CA GLU A 512 -49.82 -72.91 -18.14
C GLU A 512 -50.49 -74.20 -18.66
N GLY A 513 -49.97 -75.37 -18.27
CA GLY A 513 -50.60 -76.66 -18.57
C GLY A 513 -50.36 -77.21 -19.99
N ILE A 514 -49.15 -77.06 -20.53
CA ILE A 514 -48.77 -77.51 -21.88
C ILE A 514 -48.94 -79.03 -22.02
N ALA A 515 -49.91 -79.47 -22.83
CA ALA A 515 -50.13 -80.87 -23.21
C ALA A 515 -50.61 -80.97 -24.68
N ASP A 516 -49.84 -81.65 -25.51
CA ASP A 516 -50.06 -81.80 -26.95
C ASP A 516 -50.28 -83.28 -27.31
N GLY A 517 -51.31 -83.57 -28.12
CA GLY A 517 -51.60 -84.93 -28.61
C GLY A 517 -51.00 -85.17 -30.00
N PHE A 518 -50.25 -86.26 -30.16
CA PHE A 518 -49.64 -86.65 -31.43
C PHE A 518 -50.28 -87.95 -31.93
N ALA A 519 -50.85 -87.91 -33.13
CA ALA A 519 -51.59 -89.04 -33.70
C ALA A 519 -50.69 -90.24 -34.04
N GLU A 520 -49.46 -89.98 -34.46
CA GLU A 520 -48.52 -91.02 -34.86
C GLU A 520 -47.07 -90.59 -34.59
N VAL A 521 -46.41 -91.26 -33.64
CA VAL A 521 -44.98 -91.10 -33.35
C VAL A 521 -44.34 -92.47 -33.21
N THR A 522 -43.01 -92.53 -33.21
CA THR A 522 -42.28 -93.77 -32.88
C THR A 522 -41.43 -93.59 -31.65
N VAL A 523 -41.68 -94.44 -30.66
CA VAL A 523 -41.01 -94.43 -29.37
C VAL A 523 -40.06 -95.63 -29.31
N ALA A 524 -38.84 -95.39 -28.83
CA ALA A 524 -37.89 -96.43 -28.49
C ALA A 524 -37.56 -96.39 -27.01
N PHE A 525 -37.51 -97.58 -26.41
CA PHE A 525 -36.85 -97.82 -25.14
C PHE A 525 -35.62 -98.67 -25.40
N ALA A 526 -34.49 -98.26 -24.84
CA ALA A 526 -33.27 -99.03 -24.88
C ALA A 526 -32.75 -99.25 -23.46
N ASP A 527 -32.34 -100.46 -23.12
CA ASP A 527 -31.96 -100.86 -21.77
C ASP A 527 -30.72 -101.75 -21.81
N LEU A 528 -29.82 -101.57 -20.84
CA LEU A 528 -28.57 -102.32 -20.76
C LEU A 528 -28.80 -103.66 -20.06
N VAL A 529 -28.52 -104.76 -20.76
CA VAL A 529 -28.70 -106.10 -20.21
C VAL A 529 -27.67 -106.36 -19.11
N GLY A 530 -28.14 -106.68 -17.90
CA GLY A 530 -27.27 -107.04 -16.78
C GLY A 530 -26.55 -105.85 -16.15
N PHE A 531 -26.99 -104.62 -16.40
CA PHE A 531 -26.33 -103.42 -15.87
C PHE A 531 -26.23 -103.38 -14.34
N THR A 532 -27.28 -103.84 -13.63
CA THR A 532 -27.24 -103.91 -12.16
C THR A 532 -26.14 -104.85 -11.65
N GLU A 533 -25.89 -105.96 -12.35
CA GLU A 533 -24.79 -106.88 -12.01
C GLU A 533 -23.44 -106.23 -12.36
N LEU A 534 -23.32 -105.63 -13.56
CA LEU A 534 -22.12 -104.93 -14.03
C LEU A 534 -21.67 -103.83 -13.06
N THR A 535 -22.61 -103.13 -12.44
CA THR A 535 -22.35 -101.96 -11.61
C THR A 535 -22.32 -102.24 -10.10
N SER A 536 -22.66 -103.47 -9.67
CA SER A 536 -22.75 -103.85 -8.26
C SER A 536 -21.43 -103.70 -7.49
N GLU A 537 -20.29 -103.79 -8.19
CA GLU A 537 -18.94 -103.65 -7.62
C GLU A 537 -18.23 -102.35 -8.06
N MET A 538 -18.90 -101.47 -8.82
CA MET A 538 -18.32 -100.21 -9.33
C MET A 538 -18.55 -99.04 -8.36
N PRO A 539 -17.57 -98.12 -8.18
CA PRO A 539 -17.78 -96.87 -7.47
C PRO A 539 -18.90 -96.02 -8.13
N PRO A 540 -19.79 -95.38 -7.35
CA PRO A 540 -20.93 -94.65 -7.92
C PRO A 540 -20.56 -93.59 -8.97
N HIS A 541 -19.40 -92.94 -8.84
CA HIS A 541 -18.95 -91.94 -9.80
C HIS A 541 -18.51 -92.57 -11.14
N GLU A 542 -17.90 -93.76 -11.13
CA GLU A 542 -17.53 -94.50 -12.34
C GLU A 542 -18.77 -95.01 -13.07
N VAL A 543 -19.80 -95.45 -12.33
CA VAL A 543 -21.11 -95.83 -12.90
C VAL A 543 -21.75 -94.65 -13.63
N VAL A 544 -21.73 -93.46 -13.00
CA VAL A 544 -22.28 -92.24 -13.60
C VAL A 544 -21.46 -91.81 -14.82
N THR A 545 -20.12 -91.87 -14.76
CA THR A 545 -19.26 -91.55 -15.91
C THR A 545 -19.53 -92.50 -17.08
N LEU A 546 -19.58 -93.81 -16.83
CA LEU A 546 -19.85 -94.83 -17.83
C LEU A 546 -21.20 -94.60 -18.52
N LEU A 547 -22.26 -94.30 -17.74
CA LEU A 547 -23.58 -93.97 -18.28
C LEU A 547 -23.58 -92.64 -19.03
N ASN A 548 -22.93 -91.61 -18.48
CA ASN A 548 -22.90 -90.29 -19.09
C ASN A 548 -22.17 -90.32 -20.44
N GLU A 549 -21.04 -91.02 -20.54
CA GLU A 549 -20.31 -91.18 -21.81
C GLU A 549 -21.14 -91.95 -22.85
N LEU A 550 -21.79 -93.05 -22.45
CA LEU A 550 -22.66 -93.82 -23.34
C LEU A 550 -23.86 -92.98 -23.81
N PHE A 551 -24.57 -92.34 -22.88
CA PHE A 551 -25.73 -91.52 -23.21
C PHE A 551 -25.35 -90.25 -23.96
N THR A 552 -24.16 -89.68 -23.77
CA THR A 552 -23.67 -88.56 -24.61
C THR A 552 -23.55 -88.99 -26.07
N ARG A 553 -23.08 -90.22 -26.34
CA ARG A 553 -23.03 -90.77 -27.70
C ARG A 553 -24.43 -91.04 -28.26
N PHE A 554 -25.37 -91.51 -27.43
CA PHE A 554 -26.77 -91.63 -27.83
C PHE A 554 -27.41 -90.27 -28.11
N ASP A 555 -27.14 -89.25 -27.29
CA ASP A 555 -27.65 -87.89 -27.47
C ASP A 555 -27.15 -87.29 -28.79
N ALA A 556 -25.87 -87.48 -29.12
CA ALA A 556 -25.30 -87.08 -30.41
C ALA A 556 -25.97 -87.81 -31.59
N ALA A 557 -26.16 -89.13 -31.48
CA ALA A 557 -26.85 -89.91 -32.52
C ALA A 557 -28.34 -89.52 -32.66
N ALA A 558 -28.99 -89.15 -31.57
CA ALA A 558 -30.37 -88.66 -31.56
C ALA A 558 -30.48 -87.30 -32.24
N HIS A 559 -29.59 -86.35 -31.88
CA HIS A 559 -29.50 -85.03 -32.51
C HIS A 559 -29.29 -85.13 -34.02
N ASP A 560 -28.34 -85.95 -34.48
CA ASP A 560 -28.06 -86.15 -35.91
C ASP A 560 -29.26 -86.70 -36.71
N LEU A 561 -30.11 -87.49 -36.07
CA LEU A 561 -31.29 -88.11 -36.69
C LEU A 561 -32.57 -87.29 -36.49
N GLY A 562 -32.51 -86.17 -35.75
CA GLY A 562 -33.68 -85.37 -35.38
C GLY A 562 -34.65 -86.14 -34.49
N ILE A 563 -34.11 -86.78 -33.45
CA ILE A 563 -34.83 -87.58 -32.47
C ILE A 563 -34.75 -86.86 -31.13
N GLU A 564 -35.89 -86.73 -30.47
CA GLU A 564 -35.98 -86.06 -29.18
C GLU A 564 -35.72 -87.07 -28.05
N LYS A 565 -34.76 -86.73 -27.19
CA LYS A 565 -34.53 -87.44 -25.93
C LYS A 565 -35.60 -87.01 -24.93
N ILE A 566 -36.33 -87.97 -24.36
CA ILE A 566 -37.33 -87.66 -23.34
C ILE A 566 -36.72 -87.69 -21.95
N LYS A 567 -36.15 -88.85 -21.58
CA LYS A 567 -35.55 -89.04 -20.27
C LYS A 567 -34.67 -90.29 -20.24
N THR A 568 -33.84 -90.35 -19.22
CA THR A 568 -33.16 -91.57 -18.78
C THR A 568 -33.83 -92.07 -17.52
N VAL A 569 -34.06 -93.38 -17.41
CA VAL A 569 -34.61 -94.02 -16.20
C VAL A 569 -33.63 -95.09 -15.76
N GLY A 570 -32.70 -94.72 -14.87
CA GLY A 570 -31.56 -95.56 -14.56
C GLY A 570 -30.67 -95.73 -15.78
N ASP A 571 -30.49 -96.97 -16.20
CA ASP A 571 -29.76 -97.43 -17.39
C ASP A 571 -30.61 -97.50 -18.67
N ALA A 572 -31.91 -97.19 -18.57
CA ALA A 572 -32.78 -97.11 -19.71
C ALA A 572 -32.75 -95.72 -20.37
N TYR A 573 -32.73 -95.71 -21.70
CA TYR A 573 -32.79 -94.53 -22.54
C TYR A 573 -34.12 -94.50 -23.30
N MET A 574 -34.89 -93.42 -23.12
CA MET A 574 -36.18 -93.22 -23.78
C MET A 574 -36.09 -92.08 -24.79
N ALA A 575 -36.43 -92.39 -26.04
CA ALA A 575 -36.43 -91.43 -27.13
C ALA A 575 -37.66 -91.56 -28.02
N VAL A 576 -38.00 -90.45 -28.68
CA VAL A 576 -39.15 -90.38 -29.57
C VAL A 576 -38.80 -89.64 -30.85
N CYS A 577 -39.39 -90.06 -31.95
CA CYS A 577 -39.35 -89.34 -33.21
C CYS A 577 -40.78 -89.02 -33.66
N GLY A 578 -41.00 -87.83 -34.20
CA GLY A 578 -42.32 -87.31 -34.58
C GLY A 578 -42.91 -86.27 -33.62
N LEU A 579 -42.13 -85.78 -32.64
CA LEU A 579 -42.47 -84.65 -31.77
C LEU A 579 -41.18 -83.93 -31.29
N PRO A 580 -41.25 -82.66 -30.84
CA PRO A 580 -42.44 -81.80 -30.79
C PRO A 580 -42.95 -81.41 -32.19
N GLU A 581 -42.13 -81.59 -33.23
CA GLU A 581 -42.51 -81.41 -34.62
C GLU A 581 -42.77 -82.76 -35.32
N PRO A 582 -43.95 -82.97 -35.96
CA PRO A 582 -44.23 -84.19 -36.71
C PRO A 582 -43.31 -84.38 -37.92
N VAL A 583 -42.75 -85.58 -38.09
CA VAL A 583 -41.91 -85.94 -39.24
C VAL A 583 -42.37 -87.25 -39.88
N ALA A 584 -42.57 -87.28 -41.20
CA ALA A 584 -43.21 -88.41 -41.89
C ALA A 584 -42.41 -89.73 -41.82
N ASN A 585 -41.07 -89.66 -41.76
CA ASN A 585 -40.19 -90.83 -41.69
C ASN A 585 -39.75 -91.17 -40.25
N HIS A 586 -40.56 -90.82 -39.24
CA HIS A 586 -40.26 -91.02 -37.83
C HIS A 586 -39.89 -92.48 -37.47
N ALA A 587 -40.55 -93.47 -38.07
CA ALA A 587 -40.28 -94.89 -37.80
C ALA A 587 -38.93 -95.34 -38.36
N GLU A 588 -38.57 -94.88 -39.57
CA GLU A 588 -37.29 -95.16 -40.22
C GLU A 588 -36.13 -94.57 -39.41
N ARG A 589 -36.24 -93.29 -39.02
CA ARG A 589 -35.24 -92.59 -38.19
C ARG A 589 -35.02 -93.32 -36.87
N MET A 590 -36.10 -93.77 -36.22
CA MET A 590 -35.99 -94.49 -34.94
C MET A 590 -35.34 -95.87 -35.09
N VAL A 591 -35.64 -96.61 -36.16
CA VAL A 591 -34.94 -97.89 -36.41
C VAL A 591 -33.46 -97.68 -36.72
N ARG A 592 -33.10 -96.64 -37.49
CA ARG A 592 -31.69 -96.26 -37.71
C ARG A 592 -30.99 -95.87 -36.41
N MET A 593 -31.67 -95.16 -35.53
CA MET A 593 -31.18 -94.83 -34.20
C MET A 593 -30.95 -96.09 -33.38
N ALA A 594 -31.92 -97.00 -33.32
CA ALA A 594 -31.77 -98.26 -32.60
C ALA A 594 -30.57 -99.08 -33.11
N ILE A 595 -30.35 -99.14 -34.43
CA ILE A 595 -29.16 -99.78 -35.01
C ILE A 595 -27.88 -99.08 -34.51
N ARG A 596 -27.83 -97.73 -34.56
CA ARG A 596 -26.69 -96.96 -34.04
C ARG A 596 -26.47 -97.20 -32.55
N MET A 597 -27.53 -97.23 -31.75
CA MET A 597 -27.41 -97.48 -30.31
C MET A 597 -26.79 -98.84 -30.02
N VAL A 598 -27.19 -99.90 -30.73
CA VAL A 598 -26.57 -101.22 -30.57
C VAL A 598 -25.08 -101.18 -30.93
N HIS A 599 -24.70 -100.51 -32.02
CA HIS A 599 -23.29 -100.35 -32.40
C HIS A 599 -22.49 -99.53 -31.38
N ILE A 600 -23.03 -98.38 -30.95
CA ILE A 600 -22.44 -97.52 -29.92
C ILE A 600 -22.25 -98.30 -28.61
N THR A 601 -23.23 -99.11 -28.18
CA THR A 601 -23.10 -99.94 -26.97
C THR A 601 -21.99 -100.99 -27.12
N ARG A 602 -21.84 -101.60 -28.31
CA ARG A 602 -20.77 -102.58 -28.57
C ARG A 602 -19.39 -101.91 -28.54
N GLU A 603 -19.24 -100.76 -29.20
CA GLU A 603 -18.00 -99.96 -29.19
C GLU A 603 -17.65 -99.50 -27.77
N HIS A 604 -18.63 -98.94 -27.06
CA HIS A 604 -18.48 -98.50 -25.67
C HIS A 604 -18.10 -99.66 -24.75
N GLY A 605 -18.73 -100.83 -24.91
CA GLY A 605 -18.35 -102.04 -24.19
C GLY A 605 -16.90 -102.47 -24.45
N MET A 606 -16.43 -102.38 -25.70
CA MET A 606 -15.03 -102.68 -26.05
C MET A 606 -14.05 -101.70 -25.42
N GLU A 607 -14.34 -100.40 -25.44
CA GLU A 607 -13.49 -99.35 -24.87
C GLU A 607 -13.35 -99.49 -23.35
N HIS A 608 -14.41 -99.92 -22.67
CA HIS A 608 -14.45 -100.11 -21.22
C HIS A 608 -14.18 -101.55 -20.78
N ASN A 609 -13.75 -102.42 -21.71
CA ASN A 609 -13.46 -103.84 -21.46
C ASN A 609 -14.61 -104.61 -20.76
N ALA A 610 -15.85 -104.27 -21.10
CA ALA A 610 -17.08 -104.80 -20.52
C ALA A 610 -18.00 -105.38 -21.60
N SER A 611 -18.60 -106.54 -21.35
CA SER A 611 -19.61 -107.13 -22.26
C SER A 611 -20.95 -106.42 -22.09
N MET A 612 -21.12 -105.27 -22.74
CA MET A 612 -22.37 -104.52 -22.74
C MET A 612 -23.26 -104.96 -23.90
N LYS A 613 -24.50 -105.34 -23.59
CA LYS A 613 -25.53 -105.67 -24.58
C LYS A 613 -26.72 -104.78 -24.38
N LEU A 614 -27.34 -104.36 -25.48
CA LEU A 614 -28.51 -103.49 -25.47
C LEU A 614 -29.75 -104.28 -25.86
N ARG A 615 -30.87 -104.09 -25.16
CA ARG A 615 -32.20 -104.43 -25.66
C ARG A 615 -32.86 -103.17 -26.15
N VAL A 616 -33.46 -103.23 -27.33
CA VAL A 616 -34.23 -102.08 -27.85
C VAL A 616 -35.62 -102.53 -28.24
N GLY A 617 -36.63 -101.84 -27.71
CA GLY A 617 -38.04 -102.03 -28.04
C GLY A 617 -38.60 -100.82 -28.75
N ILE A 618 -39.21 -101.02 -29.91
CA ILE A 618 -39.76 -99.94 -30.74
C ILE A 618 -41.24 -100.18 -31.03
N ASN A 619 -42.04 -99.12 -30.85
CA ASN A 619 -43.45 -99.13 -31.25
C ASN A 619 -43.85 -97.79 -31.87
N THR A 620 -44.82 -97.86 -32.80
CA THR A 620 -45.43 -96.70 -33.44
C THR A 620 -46.91 -96.60 -33.06
N GLY A 621 -47.37 -95.38 -32.77
CA GLY A 621 -48.77 -95.12 -32.44
C GLY A 621 -48.98 -93.73 -31.80
N PRO A 622 -50.21 -93.43 -31.33
CA PRO A 622 -50.53 -92.14 -30.74
C PRO A 622 -49.95 -91.96 -29.33
N VAL A 623 -49.56 -90.74 -28.97
CA VAL A 623 -49.10 -90.34 -27.63
C VAL A 623 -49.61 -88.96 -27.22
N VAL A 624 -49.57 -88.66 -25.93
CA VAL A 624 -49.72 -87.31 -25.37
C VAL A 624 -48.37 -86.89 -24.80
N ALA A 625 -47.89 -85.69 -25.15
CA ALA A 625 -46.66 -85.10 -24.63
C ALA A 625 -46.99 -83.83 -23.83
N GLY A 626 -46.26 -83.53 -22.75
CA GLY A 626 -46.58 -82.34 -21.96
C GLY A 626 -45.56 -82.01 -20.89
N VAL A 627 -45.67 -80.81 -20.32
CA VAL A 627 -44.79 -80.32 -19.25
C VAL A 627 -45.47 -80.44 -17.89
N ILE A 628 -44.79 -81.07 -16.93
CA ILE A 628 -45.26 -81.20 -15.55
C ILE A 628 -44.26 -80.51 -14.61
N GLY A 629 -44.79 -79.85 -13.57
CA GLY A 629 -44.03 -79.25 -12.47
C GLY A 629 -44.03 -77.73 -12.47
N THR A 630 -43.87 -77.11 -11.29
CA THR A 630 -43.82 -75.65 -11.10
C THR A 630 -42.45 -75.12 -10.69
N SER A 631 -41.60 -75.98 -10.10
CA SER A 631 -40.23 -75.66 -9.68
C SER A 631 -39.16 -76.41 -10.47
N LYS A 632 -39.52 -77.54 -11.10
CA LYS A 632 -38.72 -78.31 -12.05
C LYS A 632 -39.63 -78.70 -13.20
N TYR A 633 -39.52 -78.02 -14.33
CA TYR A 633 -40.28 -78.35 -15.53
C TYR A 633 -39.69 -79.62 -16.16
N ILE A 634 -40.55 -80.63 -16.40
CA ILE A 634 -40.17 -81.89 -17.06
C ILE A 634 -41.11 -82.09 -18.25
N TYR A 635 -40.55 -82.24 -19.45
CA TYR A 635 -41.29 -82.61 -20.66
C TYR A 635 -41.29 -84.14 -20.81
N ASP A 636 -42.47 -84.78 -20.85
CA ASP A 636 -42.60 -86.25 -20.82
C ASP A 636 -43.75 -86.75 -21.72
N LEU A 637 -43.82 -88.07 -21.95
CA LEU A 637 -44.80 -88.73 -22.82
C LEU A 637 -45.67 -89.75 -22.09
N TRP A 638 -46.96 -89.79 -22.45
CA TRP A 638 -47.93 -90.76 -21.95
C TRP A 638 -48.74 -91.39 -23.10
N GLY A 639 -49.08 -92.66 -22.95
CA GLY A 639 -49.95 -93.36 -23.89
C GLY A 639 -49.67 -94.84 -23.98
N ASP A 640 -50.61 -95.56 -24.58
CA ASP A 640 -50.48 -97.01 -24.83
C ASP A 640 -49.25 -97.34 -25.69
N THR A 641 -48.91 -96.44 -26.62
CA THR A 641 -47.74 -96.56 -27.50
C THR A 641 -46.42 -96.63 -26.73
N VAL A 642 -46.27 -95.76 -25.72
CA VAL A 642 -45.09 -95.69 -24.85
C VAL A 642 -44.98 -96.98 -24.03
N ASN A 643 -46.09 -97.41 -23.42
CA ASN A 643 -46.15 -98.63 -22.64
C ASN A 643 -45.79 -99.85 -23.48
N LEU A 644 -46.31 -99.97 -24.70
CA LEU A 644 -46.02 -101.09 -25.58
C LEU A 644 -44.55 -101.09 -26.06
N ALA A 645 -43.95 -99.92 -26.34
CA ALA A 645 -42.51 -99.82 -26.66
C ALA A 645 -41.63 -100.32 -25.50
N SER A 646 -41.93 -99.90 -24.26
CA SER A 646 -41.24 -100.39 -23.06
C SER A 646 -41.43 -101.90 -22.85
N ARG A 647 -42.60 -102.46 -23.21
CA ARG A 647 -42.81 -103.92 -23.18
C ARG A 647 -42.04 -104.67 -24.28
N MET A 648 -41.88 -104.06 -25.46
CA MET A 648 -41.03 -104.64 -26.51
C MET A 648 -39.56 -104.66 -26.09
N GLU A 649 -39.10 -103.69 -25.32
CA GLU A 649 -37.73 -103.66 -24.79
C GLU A 649 -37.57 -104.74 -23.72
N SER A 650 -38.40 -104.69 -22.67
CA SER A 650 -38.26 -105.58 -21.50
C SER A 650 -38.46 -107.07 -21.83
N GLY A 651 -39.32 -107.38 -22.81
CA GLY A 651 -39.50 -108.72 -23.37
C GLY A 651 -38.57 -109.04 -24.55
N GLY A 652 -37.63 -108.16 -24.87
CA GLY A 652 -36.68 -108.29 -25.97
C GLY A 652 -35.54 -109.26 -25.67
N ILE A 653 -34.89 -109.73 -26.74
CA ILE A 653 -33.69 -110.58 -26.66
C ILE A 653 -32.46 -109.66 -26.57
N PRO A 654 -31.46 -110.00 -25.72
CA PRO A 654 -30.21 -109.24 -25.65
C PRO A 654 -29.57 -109.02 -27.02
N ASP A 655 -29.06 -107.81 -27.25
CA ASP A 655 -28.35 -107.42 -28.48
C ASP A 655 -29.22 -107.54 -29.74
N SER A 656 -30.53 -107.35 -29.58
CA SER A 656 -31.53 -107.38 -30.66
C SER A 656 -32.49 -106.20 -30.55
N ILE A 657 -33.02 -105.77 -31.69
CA ILE A 657 -34.04 -104.72 -31.76
C ILE A 657 -35.38 -105.40 -32.04
N GLN A 658 -36.30 -105.31 -31.08
CA GLN A 658 -37.63 -105.89 -31.15
C GLN A 658 -38.66 -104.81 -31.49
N VAL A 659 -39.48 -105.07 -32.50
CA VAL A 659 -40.47 -104.12 -33.01
C VAL A 659 -41.86 -104.73 -33.05
N THR A 660 -42.88 -103.88 -32.92
CA THR A 660 -44.29 -104.25 -33.06
C THR A 660 -44.74 -104.31 -34.53
N ARG A 661 -45.93 -104.86 -34.77
CA ARG A 661 -46.56 -104.93 -36.10
C ARG A 661 -46.65 -103.57 -36.82
N PRO A 662 -47.08 -102.46 -36.20
CA PRO A 662 -47.09 -101.15 -36.84
C PRO A 662 -45.73 -100.71 -37.41
N VAL A 663 -44.64 -100.98 -36.69
CA VAL A 663 -43.29 -100.65 -37.14
C VAL A 663 -42.88 -101.57 -38.30
N TYR A 664 -43.12 -102.88 -38.17
CA TYR A 664 -42.84 -103.86 -39.22
C TYR A 664 -43.58 -103.54 -40.52
N ASP A 665 -44.89 -103.25 -40.46
CA ASP A 665 -45.69 -102.97 -41.66
C ASP A 665 -45.22 -101.71 -42.40
N LYS A 666 -44.73 -100.71 -41.67
CA LYS A 666 -44.15 -99.49 -42.26
C LYS A 666 -42.78 -99.72 -42.90
N LEU A 667 -42.00 -100.70 -42.41
CA LEU A 667 -40.57 -100.80 -42.73
C LEU A 667 -40.13 -102.12 -43.38
N LYS A 668 -41.01 -103.12 -43.54
CA LYS A 668 -40.69 -104.43 -44.13
C LYS A 668 -40.12 -104.39 -45.56
N GLY A 669 -40.29 -103.27 -46.27
CA GLY A 669 -39.70 -103.04 -47.59
C GLY A 669 -38.31 -102.40 -47.57
N GLN A 670 -37.86 -101.89 -46.42
CA GLN A 670 -36.59 -101.16 -46.25
C GLN A 670 -35.60 -101.88 -45.34
N PHE A 671 -36.10 -102.69 -44.40
CA PHE A 671 -35.29 -103.42 -43.44
C PHE A 671 -35.69 -104.90 -43.39
N ALA A 672 -34.73 -105.78 -43.09
CA ALA A 672 -34.97 -107.20 -42.93
C ALA A 672 -35.42 -107.51 -41.50
N PHE A 673 -36.56 -108.19 -41.38
CA PHE A 673 -37.14 -108.60 -40.10
C PHE A 673 -37.37 -110.11 -40.06
N GLU A 674 -37.12 -110.71 -38.90
CA GLU A 674 -37.40 -112.11 -38.63
C GLU A 674 -38.60 -112.23 -37.66
N PRO A 675 -39.59 -113.09 -37.94
CA PRO A 675 -40.74 -113.25 -37.06
C PRO A 675 -40.32 -113.87 -35.73
N ARG A 676 -40.57 -113.15 -34.61
CA ARG A 676 -40.32 -113.69 -33.26
C ARG A 676 -41.43 -114.65 -32.81
N GLY A 677 -42.63 -114.47 -33.37
CA GLY A 677 -43.86 -115.11 -32.93
C GLY A 677 -44.65 -114.23 -31.95
N ALA A 678 -45.72 -114.80 -31.40
CA ALA A 678 -46.55 -114.12 -30.41
C ALA A 678 -45.89 -114.18 -29.02
N ILE A 679 -45.47 -113.02 -28.50
CA ILE A 679 -44.92 -112.87 -27.15
C ILE A 679 -46.02 -112.47 -26.16
N GLU A 680 -45.91 -112.94 -24.92
CA GLU A 680 -46.87 -112.62 -23.87
C GLU A 680 -46.53 -111.26 -23.24
N VAL A 681 -47.43 -110.29 -23.41
CA VAL A 681 -47.26 -108.93 -22.90
C VAL A 681 -48.25 -108.68 -21.77
N LYS A 682 -47.72 -108.37 -20.58
CA LYS A 682 -48.52 -108.07 -19.38
C LYS A 682 -49.52 -106.94 -19.67
N GLY A 683 -50.81 -107.27 -19.60
CA GLY A 683 -51.93 -106.34 -19.85
C GLY A 683 -52.42 -106.24 -21.30
N LYS A 684 -51.79 -106.93 -22.26
CA LYS A 684 -52.18 -106.94 -23.69
C LYS A 684 -52.41 -108.34 -24.27
N GLY A 685 -52.06 -109.40 -23.55
CA GLY A 685 -52.16 -110.78 -24.03
C GLY A 685 -51.04 -111.13 -24.99
N LYS A 686 -51.34 -111.93 -26.02
CA LYS A 686 -50.37 -112.34 -27.04
C LYS A 686 -50.22 -111.26 -28.11
N VAL A 687 -49.04 -110.63 -28.18
CA VAL A 687 -48.70 -109.61 -29.18
C VAL A 687 -47.64 -110.18 -30.13
N GLU A 688 -47.83 -110.04 -31.44
CA GLU A 688 -46.81 -110.44 -32.40
C GLU A 688 -45.65 -109.44 -32.42
N ALA A 689 -44.44 -109.98 -32.44
CA ALA A 689 -43.21 -109.21 -32.50
C ALA A 689 -42.31 -109.68 -33.66
N TRP A 690 -41.47 -108.77 -34.12
CA TRP A 690 -40.43 -109.01 -35.11
C TRP A 690 -39.09 -108.56 -34.56
N LEU A 691 -38.03 -109.30 -34.89
CA LEU A 691 -36.66 -108.90 -34.62
C LEU A 691 -36.07 -108.28 -35.87
N LEU A 692 -35.43 -107.13 -35.74
CA LEU A 692 -34.62 -106.56 -36.81
C LEU A 692 -33.35 -107.40 -36.97
N ARG A 693 -33.01 -107.76 -38.21
CA ARG A 693 -31.74 -108.41 -38.52
C ARG A 693 -30.65 -107.35 -38.61
N LEU A 694 -29.79 -107.32 -37.60
CA LEU A 694 -28.67 -106.39 -37.44
C LEU A 694 -27.50 -106.69 -38.37
#